data_AF-A0A6Q2WQF0-F1
#
_entry.id   AF-A0A6Q2WQF0-F1
#
_cell.length_a   1.000
_cell.length_b   1.000
_cell.length_c   1.000
_cell.angle_alpha   90.00
_cell.angle_beta   90.00
_cell.angle_gamma   90.00
#
_symmetry.space_group_name_H-M   'P 1'
#
loop_
_entity.id
_entity.type
_entity.pdbx_description
1 polymer ?
#
loop_
_entity_poly.entity_id
_entity_poly.type
_entity_poly.pdbx_seq_one_letter_code
_entity_poly.pdbx_strand_id
1 'polypeptide(L)'
;CPGPSPFCVCVFPFEQKCMRFKPEATVWVAKQQILCTLTQTLRDVLNYGLFQPAVDGRESGFLDEERPLKDYPTPTCTKGIPTLEFRYKSRVYQQPYVNEKQIAKIHTQANYRKLMDHIQRYQLDKLVKMLEKGLDPNYHDPETGETPLTFASHLDNVGQIIVALKQGGAHLDFRSQDGMTALHKAVRAKNQATLKALLDLGASPDYKDSQSLTPLYHSVLVGGDPGCCELLLRANATVSCHDENGWHEVHQACRYGHVQHMEHLLFYGADMSVQNASGNTALHICALHNQEHCARVLLLHGANKEVKNYRSQTPFQVAIIAGNFELAEFIKNHKDTDTVPFRESPVQPTRRQQAPRSTLAAPRPTLLRSNSDNNLNVNSRSPLPSPSHSPLSNLSPRRPQPMPSPNGTVRTMGRGAPRPPRSRSPHRGREAFSGGSDCQGPKRKLYSAVPGKHYVVTHSYQPQAEGEITLYKNDRVKVLSIGEGGFWEGSARGNVGWFPSECVEEIPNQAQEDRPCKFRRKLFRHYTVGSYDSFDASSDCVIDEKTVVLQKKDNEGFGFVLRGAKADTPIEEFTPTPAFPALQYLESVDEGGVAWRAGLRNGDFLIEVNQENVVKVGHKQVVNTIRHGGNRLIIKVVTVSRNLDPDDTARKKCKPCIHFHCVA
;
A
#
# COMPACT_ATOMS: atom_id res chain seq x y z
N CYS A 1 -32.66 21.49 14.62
CA CYS A 1 -31.20 21.69 14.41
C CYS A 1 -30.83 23.11 14.82
N PRO A 2 -29.66 23.35 15.44
CA PRO A 2 -29.13 24.72 15.55
C PRO A 2 -28.86 25.27 14.15
N GLY A 3 -29.19 26.54 13.93
CA GLY A 3 -28.92 27.23 12.65
C GLY A 3 -27.44 27.60 12.50
N PRO A 4 -26.99 27.95 11.28
CA PRO A 4 -25.63 28.45 11.07
C PRO A 4 -25.45 29.80 11.78
N SER A 5 -24.46 29.87 12.66
CA SER A 5 -24.22 31.07 13.48
C SER A 5 -23.54 32.17 12.65
N PRO A 6 -23.90 33.45 12.83
CA PRO A 6 -23.16 34.56 12.24
C PRO A 6 -21.81 34.71 12.97
N PHE A 7 -20.74 34.84 12.21
CA PHE A 7 -19.42 35.26 12.67
C PHE A 7 -18.99 36.47 11.84
N CYS A 8 -18.22 37.38 12.43
CA CYS A 8 -17.57 38.46 11.71
C CYS A 8 -16.11 38.09 11.44
N VAL A 9 -15.69 38.06 10.18
CA VAL A 9 -14.32 37.74 9.78
C VAL A 9 -13.60 39.01 9.36
N CYS A 10 -12.56 39.37 10.10
CA CYS A 10 -11.67 40.48 9.78
C CYS A 10 -10.50 39.97 8.93
N VAL A 11 -10.56 40.19 7.63
CA VAL A 11 -9.54 39.81 6.66
C VAL A 11 -8.44 40.87 6.67
N PHE A 12 -7.41 40.68 7.49
CA PHE A 12 -6.44 41.72 7.78
C PHE A 12 -5.38 41.83 6.65
N PRO A 13 -4.99 43.02 6.18
CA PRO A 13 -5.42 44.38 6.59
C PRO A 13 -6.57 44.98 5.74
N PHE A 14 -7.30 44.17 4.97
CA PHE A 14 -8.10 44.63 3.83
C PHE A 14 -9.59 44.92 4.09
N GLU A 15 -10.35 43.96 4.64
CA GLU A 15 -11.82 44.01 4.68
C GLU A 15 -12.39 43.34 5.95
N GLN A 16 -13.56 43.79 6.42
CA GLN A 16 -14.35 43.12 7.47
C GLN A 16 -15.65 42.58 6.87
N LYS A 17 -15.89 41.27 6.99
CA LYS A 17 -16.98 40.57 6.28
C LYS A 17 -17.75 39.64 7.22
N CYS A 18 -19.05 39.89 7.38
CA CYS A 18 -19.93 39.01 8.13
C CYS A 18 -20.26 37.76 7.31
N MET A 19 -20.01 36.58 7.87
CA MET A 19 -20.27 35.27 7.25
C MET A 19 -21.10 34.40 8.18
N ARG A 20 -21.78 33.39 7.63
CA ARG A 20 -22.50 32.38 8.41
C ARG A 20 -21.78 31.04 8.28
N PHE A 21 -21.33 30.49 9.41
CA PHE A 21 -20.68 29.18 9.45
C PHE A 21 -21.58 28.15 10.15
N LYS A 22 -21.43 26.88 9.78
CA LYS A 22 -22.03 25.76 10.50
C LYS A 22 -21.13 25.43 11.71
N PRO A 23 -21.60 25.48 12.98
CA PRO A 23 -20.75 25.21 14.15
C PRO A 23 -20.14 23.79 14.15
N GLU A 24 -20.83 22.83 13.54
CA GLU A 24 -20.38 21.44 13.37
C GLU A 24 -19.35 21.24 12.26
N ALA A 25 -19.06 22.25 11.42
CA ALA A 25 -18.06 22.15 10.37
C ALA A 25 -16.66 22.43 10.91
N THR A 26 -15.66 21.74 10.38
CA THR A 26 -14.23 21.97 10.69
C THR A 26 -13.79 23.38 10.30
N VAL A 27 -12.79 23.91 11.00
CA VAL A 27 -12.14 25.20 10.70
C VAL A 27 -11.63 25.27 9.25
N TRP A 28 -11.18 24.15 8.67
CA TRP A 28 -10.82 24.02 7.25
C TRP A 28 -11.99 24.35 6.31
N VAL A 29 -13.20 23.85 6.59
CA VAL A 29 -14.40 24.15 5.80
C VAL A 29 -14.80 25.62 5.95
N ALA A 30 -14.67 26.21 7.15
CA ALA A 30 -14.88 27.64 7.35
C ALA A 30 -13.84 28.49 6.59
N LYS A 31 -12.56 28.08 6.59
CA LYS A 31 -11.48 28.67 5.78
C LYS A 31 -11.80 28.58 4.28
N GLN A 32 -12.16 27.42 3.75
CA GLN A 32 -12.54 27.27 2.34
C GLN A 32 -13.73 28.18 1.96
N GLN A 33 -14.75 28.25 2.82
CA GLN A 33 -15.87 29.17 2.62
C GLN A 33 -15.44 30.65 2.61
N ILE A 34 -14.48 31.05 3.46
CA ILE A 34 -13.88 32.40 3.42
C ILE A 34 -13.18 32.61 2.09
N LEU A 35 -12.33 31.68 1.66
CA LEU A 35 -11.55 31.78 0.42
C LEU A 35 -12.43 31.93 -0.83
N CYS A 36 -13.50 31.14 -0.95
CA CYS A 36 -14.48 31.30 -2.03
C CYS A 36 -15.30 32.61 -1.95
N THR A 37 -15.26 33.31 -0.82
CA THR A 37 -15.99 34.57 -0.54
C THR A 37 -15.07 35.81 -0.65
N LEU A 38 -13.76 35.63 -0.83
CA LEU A 38 -12.80 36.73 -1.04
C LEU A 38 -12.83 37.23 -2.48
N THR A 39 -13.01 38.53 -2.64
CA THR A 39 -12.91 39.27 -3.91
C THR A 39 -11.48 39.66 -4.26
N GLN A 40 -10.54 39.55 -3.32
CA GLN A 40 -9.15 39.98 -3.46
C GLN A 40 -8.21 38.78 -3.60
N THR A 41 -7.22 38.90 -4.49
CA THR A 41 -6.21 37.86 -4.75
C THR A 41 -5.11 37.87 -3.70
N LEU A 42 -5.34 37.18 -2.58
CA LEU A 42 -4.29 36.88 -1.61
C LEU A 42 -3.17 36.05 -2.27
N ARG A 43 -1.91 36.39 -1.99
CA ARG A 43 -0.76 35.52 -2.30
C ARG A 43 -0.60 34.48 -1.19
N ASP A 44 -0.18 33.27 -1.55
CA ASP A 44 0.01 32.16 -0.59
C ASP A 44 -1.23 31.88 0.28
N VAL A 45 -2.37 31.68 -0.41
CA VAL A 45 -3.71 31.54 0.16
C VAL A 45 -3.79 30.43 1.23
N LEU A 46 -3.05 29.33 1.03
CA LEU A 46 -3.11 28.14 1.89
C LEU A 46 -2.44 28.36 3.26
N ASN A 47 -1.52 29.32 3.38
CA ASN A 47 -0.86 29.67 4.65
C ASN A 47 -1.56 30.80 5.42
N TYR A 48 -2.76 31.23 5.00
CA TYR A 48 -3.65 31.98 5.89
C TYR A 48 -4.41 31.03 6.82
N GLY A 49 -4.68 31.48 8.04
CA GLY A 49 -5.45 30.76 9.05
C GLY A 49 -6.50 31.67 9.70
N LEU A 50 -7.53 31.04 10.28
CA LEU A 50 -8.40 31.72 11.23
C LEU A 50 -7.65 31.88 12.55
N PHE A 51 -7.68 33.08 13.11
CA PHE A 51 -6.98 33.48 14.32
C PHE A 51 -7.99 34.05 15.32
N GLN A 52 -7.95 33.55 16.55
CA GLN A 52 -8.73 34.07 17.65
C GLN A 52 -7.90 35.14 18.38
N PRO A 53 -8.32 36.42 18.37
CA PRO A 53 -7.65 37.46 19.17
C PRO A 53 -7.81 37.19 20.66
N ALA A 54 -6.87 37.70 21.46
CA ALA A 54 -6.91 37.56 22.92
C ALA A 54 -8.06 38.40 23.48
N VAL A 55 -9.00 37.75 24.16
CA VAL A 55 -10.16 38.38 24.82
C VAL A 55 -10.32 37.73 26.20
N ASP A 56 -10.63 38.55 27.20
CA ASP A 56 -10.88 38.15 28.60
C ASP A 56 -9.82 37.21 29.19
N GLY A 57 -8.54 37.52 28.94
CA GLY A 57 -7.39 36.81 29.52
C GLY A 57 -7.06 35.46 28.89
N ARG A 58 -7.74 35.05 27.81
CA ARG A 58 -7.33 33.88 27.01
C ARG A 58 -6.19 34.23 26.06
N GLU A 59 -5.27 33.29 25.86
CA GLU A 59 -4.21 33.43 24.86
C GLU A 59 -4.79 33.56 23.44
N SER A 60 -4.15 34.38 22.61
CA SER A 60 -4.45 34.48 21.18
C SER A 60 -3.75 33.38 20.39
N GLY A 61 -4.39 32.82 19.37
CA GLY A 61 -3.81 31.75 18.57
C GLY A 61 -4.57 31.45 17.29
N PHE A 62 -3.94 30.69 16.39
CA PHE A 62 -4.60 30.13 15.23
C PHE A 62 -5.49 28.96 15.64
N LEU A 63 -6.66 28.85 15.00
CA LEU A 63 -7.55 27.71 15.16
C LEU A 63 -6.97 26.51 14.38
N ASP A 64 -6.98 25.34 15.03
CA ASP A 64 -6.64 24.03 14.48
C ASP A 64 -7.55 23.69 13.29
N GLU A 65 -6.99 23.45 12.09
CA GLU A 65 -7.76 23.35 10.83
C GLU A 65 -8.81 22.22 10.85
N GLU A 66 -8.63 21.19 11.67
CA GLU A 66 -9.49 20.00 11.67
C GLU A 66 -10.55 19.98 12.78
N ARG A 67 -10.43 20.84 13.80
CA ARG A 67 -11.44 20.91 14.87
C ARG A 67 -12.74 21.55 14.37
N PRO A 68 -13.92 21.12 14.84
CA PRO A 68 -15.18 21.79 14.54
C PRO A 68 -15.23 23.17 15.20
N LEU A 69 -15.82 24.16 14.52
CA LEU A 69 -15.80 25.55 14.95
C LEU A 69 -16.47 25.77 16.34
N LYS A 70 -17.41 24.90 16.73
CA LYS A 70 -18.05 24.88 18.05
C LYS A 70 -17.09 24.68 19.22
N ASP A 71 -15.93 24.05 19.01
CA ASP A 71 -14.93 23.78 20.06
C ASP A 71 -14.17 25.06 20.47
N TYR A 72 -14.39 26.17 19.73
CA TYR A 72 -13.87 27.50 20.01
C TYR A 72 -14.98 28.43 20.53
N PRO A 73 -15.38 28.33 21.82
CA PRO A 73 -16.37 29.22 22.41
C PRO A 73 -15.80 30.64 22.48
N THR A 74 -16.17 31.44 21.48
CA THR A 74 -15.78 32.84 21.33
C THR A 74 -16.56 33.70 22.34
N PRO A 75 -15.89 34.53 23.16
CA PRO A 75 -16.58 35.36 24.13
C PRO A 75 -17.45 36.41 23.41
N THR A 76 -18.69 36.55 23.87
CA THR A 76 -19.65 37.52 23.34
C THR A 76 -19.31 38.93 23.81
N CYS A 77 -18.39 39.57 23.10
CA CYS A 77 -18.21 41.03 23.20
C CYS A 77 -19.54 41.73 22.86
N THR A 78 -19.71 42.95 23.37
CA THR A 78 -21.00 43.64 23.65
C THR A 78 -21.86 44.05 22.43
N LYS A 79 -21.62 43.47 21.24
CA LYS A 79 -22.47 43.58 20.04
C LYS A 79 -22.81 42.23 19.37
N GLY A 80 -22.82 41.13 20.13
CA GLY A 80 -23.60 39.92 19.81
C GLY A 80 -23.16 39.05 18.63
N ILE A 81 -22.11 39.43 17.88
CA ILE A 81 -21.52 38.62 16.81
C ILE A 81 -20.05 38.33 17.15
N PRO A 82 -19.61 37.06 17.24
CA PRO A 82 -18.22 36.72 17.50
C PRO A 82 -17.29 37.11 16.34
N THR A 83 -16.14 37.67 16.67
CA THR A 83 -15.11 38.14 15.72
C THR A 83 -13.95 37.15 15.62
N LEU A 84 -13.53 36.82 14.40
CA LEU A 84 -12.30 36.08 14.09
C LEU A 84 -11.45 36.88 13.10
N GLU A 85 -10.14 36.80 13.20
CA GLU A 85 -9.22 37.39 12.22
C GLU A 85 -8.84 36.32 11.17
N PHE A 86 -8.66 36.72 9.91
CA PHE A 86 -8.05 35.87 8.88
C PHE A 86 -6.69 36.46 8.53
N ARG A 87 -5.62 35.73 8.88
CA ARG A 87 -4.24 36.24 8.90
C ARG A 87 -3.25 35.21 8.37
N TYR A 88 -2.14 35.69 7.82
CA TYR A 88 -1.00 34.85 7.46
C TYR A 88 -0.41 34.17 8.71
N LYS A 89 -0.02 32.91 8.60
CA LYS A 89 0.54 32.08 9.69
C LYS A 89 2.00 32.46 10.02
N SER A 90 2.21 33.67 10.51
CA SER A 90 3.48 34.04 11.17
C SER A 90 3.59 33.38 12.55
N ARG A 91 4.79 33.37 13.12
CA ARG A 91 5.03 33.00 14.53
C ARG A 91 4.17 33.85 15.46
N VAL A 92 3.51 33.19 16.40
CA VAL A 92 2.80 33.85 17.52
C VAL A 92 3.80 34.02 18.67
N TYR A 93 3.96 35.25 19.14
CA TYR A 93 4.86 35.58 20.25
C TYR A 93 4.04 35.78 21.53
N GLN A 94 4.16 34.85 22.49
CA GLN A 94 3.44 34.92 23.78
C GLN A 94 4.02 35.97 24.77
N GLN A 95 5.15 36.60 24.45
CA GLN A 95 5.79 37.57 25.35
C GLN A 95 5.15 38.97 25.18
N PRO A 96 4.80 39.68 26.27
CA PRO A 96 4.11 40.98 26.19
C PRO A 96 5.01 42.16 25.76
N TYR A 97 6.34 42.00 25.73
CA TYR A 97 7.31 43.06 25.42
C TYR A 97 8.19 42.70 24.21
N VAL A 98 7.56 42.44 23.07
CA VAL A 98 8.26 42.17 21.81
C VAL A 98 8.68 43.47 21.13
N ASN A 99 9.98 43.74 21.07
CA ASN A 99 10.53 44.88 20.35
C ASN A 99 10.43 44.67 18.82
N GLU A 100 9.37 45.17 18.18
CA GLU A 100 9.17 45.09 16.73
C GLU A 100 10.39 45.56 15.92
N LYS A 101 11.03 46.66 16.35
CA LYS A 101 12.26 47.20 15.72
C LYS A 101 13.49 46.30 15.86
N GLN A 102 13.48 45.34 16.76
CA GLN A 102 14.50 44.29 16.91
C GLN A 102 14.13 43.06 16.08
N ILE A 103 12.84 42.71 16.03
CA ILE A 103 12.30 41.64 15.17
C ILE A 103 12.52 41.95 13.67
N ALA A 104 12.22 43.17 13.22
CA ALA A 104 12.50 43.60 11.85
C ALA A 104 14.00 43.54 11.46
N LYS A 105 14.92 43.61 12.44
CA LYS A 105 16.38 43.50 12.21
C LYS A 105 16.87 42.06 12.14
N ILE A 106 16.14 41.09 12.70
CA ILE A 106 16.49 39.65 12.58
C ILE A 106 15.83 39.01 11.36
N HIS A 107 14.64 39.46 10.96
CA HIS A 107 13.91 39.05 9.74
C HIS A 107 14.54 39.57 8.43
N THR A 108 15.83 39.32 8.23
CA THR A 108 16.55 39.64 6.98
C THR A 108 16.77 38.39 6.15
N GLN A 109 16.75 38.54 4.82
CA GLN A 109 17.03 37.44 3.87
C GLN A 109 18.37 36.74 4.15
N ALA A 110 19.39 37.48 4.58
CA ALA A 110 20.68 36.93 4.97
C ALA A 110 20.63 36.08 6.25
N ASN A 111 19.65 36.25 7.14
CA ASN A 111 19.44 35.40 8.31
C ASN A 111 18.53 34.21 8.00
N TYR A 112 17.55 34.36 7.10
CA TYR A 112 16.74 33.25 6.61
C TYR A 112 17.59 32.20 5.88
N ARG A 113 18.47 32.60 4.95
CA ARG A 113 19.42 31.66 4.32
C ARG A 113 20.35 30.98 5.34
N LYS A 114 20.78 31.69 6.40
CA LYS A 114 21.57 31.08 7.49
C LYS A 114 20.79 30.05 8.29
N LEU A 115 19.47 30.24 8.47
CA LEU A 115 18.64 29.23 9.14
C LEU A 115 18.56 27.95 8.30
N MET A 116 18.33 28.07 6.98
CA MET A 116 18.34 26.93 6.05
C MET A 116 19.70 26.21 6.03
N ASP A 117 20.80 26.97 5.97
CA ASP A 117 22.17 26.45 6.05
C ASP A 117 22.44 25.71 7.38
N HIS A 118 21.91 26.21 8.49
CA HIS A 118 22.04 25.57 9.80
C HIS A 118 21.18 24.30 9.92
N ILE A 119 20.05 24.20 9.20
CA ILE A 119 19.28 22.96 9.07
C ILE A 119 20.06 21.95 8.23
N GLN A 120 20.51 22.36 7.04
CA GLN A 120 21.26 21.52 6.09
C GLN A 120 22.55 20.94 6.69
N ARG A 121 23.24 21.70 7.55
CA ARG A 121 24.48 21.27 8.24
C ARG A 121 24.25 20.71 9.65
N TYR A 122 23.02 20.41 10.05
CA TYR A 122 22.65 19.86 11.36
C TYR A 122 23.15 20.68 12.59
N GLN A 123 23.15 22.02 12.51
CA GLN A 123 23.74 22.91 13.51
C GLN A 123 22.71 23.36 14.57
N LEU A 124 22.17 22.38 15.31
CA LEU A 124 21.08 22.53 16.28
C LEU A 124 21.28 23.71 17.25
N ASP A 125 22.45 23.83 17.88
CA ASP A 125 22.77 24.92 18.83
C ASP A 125 22.60 26.32 18.23
N LYS A 126 22.92 26.49 16.94
CA LYS A 126 22.83 27.79 16.26
C LYS A 126 21.40 28.08 15.81
N LEU A 127 20.70 27.05 15.35
CA LEU A 127 19.27 27.10 15.02
C LEU A 127 18.46 27.52 16.24
N VAL A 128 18.63 26.85 17.38
CA VAL A 128 17.98 27.21 18.65
C VAL A 128 18.31 28.67 19.02
N LYS A 129 19.58 29.08 19.01
CA LYS A 129 20.01 30.47 19.30
C LYS A 129 19.52 31.53 18.30
N MET A 130 19.00 31.14 17.14
CA MET A 130 18.33 32.04 16.19
C MET A 130 16.82 32.11 16.45
N LEU A 131 16.20 30.99 16.83
CA LEU A 131 14.79 30.91 17.21
C LEU A 131 14.52 31.57 18.58
N GLU A 132 15.44 31.45 19.55
CA GLU A 132 15.41 32.16 20.84
C GLU A 132 15.46 33.68 20.68
N LYS A 133 16.21 34.17 19.68
CA LYS A 133 16.27 35.61 19.35
C LYS A 133 14.98 36.16 18.74
N GLY A 134 13.99 35.30 18.46
CA GLY A 134 12.69 35.68 17.91
C GLY A 134 12.59 35.54 16.38
N LEU A 135 13.52 34.87 15.70
CA LEU A 135 13.41 34.64 14.26
C LEU A 135 12.14 33.82 13.96
N ASP A 136 11.41 34.18 12.91
CA ASP A 136 10.21 33.43 12.49
C ASP A 136 10.63 32.31 11.53
N PRO A 137 10.33 31.03 11.82
CA PRO A 137 10.57 29.91 10.90
C PRO A 137 9.47 29.74 9.84
N ASN A 138 8.40 30.53 9.85
CA ASN A 138 7.26 30.40 8.94
C ASN A 138 7.42 31.34 7.72
N TYR A 139 8.33 30.96 6.80
CA TYR A 139 8.57 31.67 5.54
C TYR A 139 8.89 30.68 4.41
N HIS A 140 8.85 31.17 3.16
CA HIS A 140 9.39 30.46 1.99
C HIS A 140 10.79 30.96 1.67
N ASP A 141 11.73 30.03 1.52
CA ASP A 141 13.05 30.31 0.95
C ASP A 141 12.90 30.68 -0.54
N PRO A 142 13.48 31.80 -1.01
CA PRO A 142 13.24 32.32 -2.36
C PRO A 142 13.97 31.55 -3.48
N GLU A 143 14.86 30.61 -3.14
CA GLU A 143 15.61 29.81 -4.12
C GLU A 143 15.00 28.42 -4.31
N THR A 144 14.37 27.87 -3.26
CA THR A 144 13.79 26.51 -3.25
C THR A 144 12.26 26.46 -3.16
N GLY A 145 11.60 27.54 -2.73
CA GLY A 145 10.16 27.54 -2.40
C GLY A 145 9.80 26.74 -1.14
N GLU A 146 10.81 26.22 -0.43
CA GLU A 146 10.62 25.39 0.77
C GLU A 146 10.57 26.24 2.04
N THR A 147 9.88 25.71 3.04
CA THR A 147 9.90 26.23 4.41
C THR A 147 11.01 25.54 5.21
N PRO A 148 11.54 26.14 6.30
CA PRO A 148 12.45 25.48 7.24
C PRO A 148 11.98 24.09 7.70
N LEU A 149 10.67 23.90 7.93
CA LEU A 149 10.11 22.64 8.42
C LEU A 149 9.95 21.59 7.31
N THR A 150 9.53 22.00 6.10
CA THR A 150 9.45 21.10 4.93
C THR A 150 10.84 20.68 4.45
N PHE A 151 11.81 21.60 4.46
CA PHE A 151 13.19 21.32 4.08
C PHE A 151 13.88 20.38 5.09
N ALA A 152 13.67 20.61 6.39
CA ALA A 152 14.11 19.64 7.41
C ALA A 152 13.51 18.25 7.15
N SER A 153 12.25 18.16 6.70
CA SER A 153 11.56 16.89 6.47
C SER A 153 12.12 16.06 5.29
N HIS A 154 12.98 16.65 4.45
CA HIS A 154 13.73 15.93 3.40
C HIS A 154 15.07 15.33 3.88
N LEU A 155 15.51 15.65 5.09
CA LEU A 155 16.81 15.23 5.64
C LEU A 155 16.64 14.06 6.62
N ASP A 156 17.64 13.19 6.70
CA ASP A 156 17.62 12.04 7.63
C ASP A 156 17.93 12.44 9.08
N ASN A 157 17.38 11.68 10.03
CA ASN A 157 17.62 11.80 11.48
C ASN A 157 17.27 13.16 12.14
N VAL A 158 16.52 14.05 11.48
CA VAL A 158 16.24 15.42 11.94
C VAL A 158 15.24 15.59 13.10
N GLY A 159 14.85 14.53 13.80
CA GLY A 159 13.81 14.60 14.85
C GLY A 159 14.03 15.72 15.88
N GLN A 160 15.30 15.98 16.27
CA GLN A 160 15.66 17.07 17.18
C GLN A 160 15.48 18.47 16.56
N ILE A 161 15.77 18.63 15.26
CA ILE A 161 15.60 19.90 14.53
C ILE A 161 14.11 20.21 14.37
N ILE A 162 13.27 19.21 14.11
CA ILE A 162 11.81 19.37 14.00
C ILE A 162 11.21 19.81 15.35
N VAL A 163 11.61 19.16 16.45
CA VAL A 163 11.23 19.57 17.81
C VAL A 163 11.69 21.02 18.09
N ALA A 164 12.92 21.37 17.76
CA ALA A 164 13.45 22.73 17.96
C ALA A 164 12.74 23.78 17.10
N LEU A 165 12.42 23.48 15.84
CA LEU A 165 11.62 24.36 14.97
C LEU A 165 10.21 24.57 15.53
N LYS A 166 9.55 23.50 16.01
CA LYS A 166 8.22 23.59 16.62
C LYS A 166 8.23 24.42 17.90
N GLN A 167 9.21 24.21 18.78
CA GLN A 167 9.43 25.03 19.98
C GLN A 167 9.80 26.49 19.61
N GLY A 168 10.49 26.69 18.49
CA GLY A 168 10.78 27.99 17.89
C GLY A 168 9.58 28.68 17.22
N GLY A 169 8.37 28.11 17.29
CA GLY A 169 7.14 28.71 16.77
C GLY A 169 6.80 28.36 15.33
N ALA A 170 7.35 27.26 14.77
CA ALA A 170 6.91 26.73 13.49
C ALA A 170 5.49 26.12 13.57
N HIS A 171 4.66 26.43 12.58
CA HIS A 171 3.36 25.79 12.39
C HIS A 171 3.53 24.48 11.61
N LEU A 172 2.86 23.41 12.05
CA LEU A 172 3.05 22.05 11.48
C LEU A 172 2.27 21.85 10.17
N ASP A 173 1.26 22.69 9.97
CA ASP A 173 0.38 22.80 8.81
C ASP A 173 0.78 23.94 7.86
N PHE A 174 1.97 24.52 8.06
CA PHE A 174 2.59 25.47 7.14
C PHE A 174 3.06 24.72 5.88
N ARG A 175 2.81 25.32 4.72
CA ARG A 175 2.91 24.67 3.40
C ARG A 175 4.02 25.31 2.57
N SER A 176 4.79 24.51 1.82
CA SER A 176 5.73 24.99 0.80
C SER A 176 5.00 25.70 -0.34
N GLN A 177 5.74 26.31 -1.26
CA GLN A 177 5.19 26.90 -2.49
C GLN A 177 4.41 25.88 -3.35
N ASP A 178 4.68 24.57 -3.22
CA ASP A 178 3.90 23.49 -3.83
C ASP A 178 2.50 23.31 -3.22
N GLY A 179 2.25 23.91 -2.04
CA GLY A 179 1.10 23.64 -1.18
C GLY A 179 1.25 22.47 -0.21
N MET A 180 2.42 21.81 -0.18
CA MET A 180 2.67 20.61 0.65
C MET A 180 3.14 20.96 2.07
N THR A 181 2.57 20.31 3.09
CA THR A 181 3.06 20.43 4.48
C THR A 181 4.30 19.57 4.76
N ALA A 182 4.91 19.75 5.92
CA ALA A 182 6.05 18.93 6.38
C ALA A 182 5.75 17.42 6.36
N LEU A 183 4.55 16.99 6.75
CA LEU A 183 4.12 15.59 6.69
C LEU A 183 4.15 15.03 5.25
N HIS A 184 3.68 15.80 4.27
CA HIS A 184 3.71 15.38 2.86
C HIS A 184 5.15 15.18 2.36
N LYS A 185 6.05 16.13 2.66
CA LYS A 185 7.47 16.01 2.26
C LYS A 185 8.16 14.83 2.97
N ALA A 186 7.88 14.61 4.26
CA ALA A 186 8.38 13.46 5.02
C ALA A 186 7.97 12.11 4.42
N VAL A 187 6.69 11.98 4.02
CA VAL A 187 6.16 10.78 3.34
C VAL A 187 6.82 10.61 1.97
N ARG A 188 6.95 11.68 1.17
CA ARG A 188 7.61 11.63 -0.15
C ARG A 188 9.10 11.26 -0.04
N ALA A 189 9.76 11.63 1.05
CA ALA A 189 11.12 11.23 1.41
C ALA A 189 11.22 9.80 2.00
N LYS A 190 10.09 9.12 2.24
CA LYS A 190 9.99 7.81 2.93
C LYS A 190 10.56 7.82 4.36
N ASN A 191 10.69 9.00 4.99
CA ASN A 191 11.36 9.17 6.27
C ASN A 191 10.39 8.96 7.45
N GLN A 192 10.26 7.70 7.86
CA GLN A 192 9.39 7.27 8.97
C GLN A 192 9.74 7.92 10.31
N ALA A 193 11.02 8.21 10.58
CA ALA A 193 11.46 8.83 11.83
C ALA A 193 10.99 10.29 11.93
N THR A 194 11.16 11.06 10.86
CA THR A 194 10.61 12.42 10.68
C THR A 194 9.09 12.42 10.75
N LEU A 195 8.43 11.51 10.02
CA LEU A 195 6.97 11.37 10.01
C LEU A 195 6.42 11.12 11.42
N LYS A 196 7.01 10.15 12.14
CA LYS A 196 6.65 9.86 13.53
C LYS A 196 6.89 11.05 14.45
N ALA A 197 8.02 11.75 14.32
CA ALA A 197 8.32 12.92 15.15
C ALA A 197 7.31 14.07 14.94
N LEU A 198 6.83 14.28 13.70
CA LEU A 198 5.77 15.26 13.41
C LEU A 198 4.43 14.84 14.04
N LEU A 199 4.05 13.57 13.95
CA LEU A 199 2.82 13.02 14.56
C LEU A 199 2.87 13.04 16.10
N ASP A 200 4.00 12.65 16.72
CA ASP A 200 4.22 12.74 18.17
C ASP A 200 4.23 14.20 18.70
N LEU A 201 4.50 15.20 17.82
CA LEU A 201 4.37 16.64 18.09
C LEU A 201 2.94 17.19 17.88
N GLY A 202 1.99 16.35 17.47
CA GLY A 202 0.60 16.76 17.21
C GLY A 202 0.38 17.41 15.86
N ALA A 203 1.18 17.10 14.84
CA ALA A 203 0.77 17.31 13.45
C ALA A 203 -0.35 16.30 13.12
N SER A 204 -1.43 16.74 12.49
CA SER A 204 -2.52 15.84 12.14
C SER A 204 -2.27 15.13 10.79
N PRO A 205 -2.57 13.83 10.66
CA PRO A 205 -2.38 13.10 9.41
C PRO A 205 -3.27 13.56 8.25
N ASP A 206 -4.34 14.33 8.50
CA ASP A 206 -5.36 14.70 7.50
C ASP A 206 -5.19 16.09 6.85
N TYR A 207 -4.04 16.74 7.12
CA TYR A 207 -3.67 17.99 6.46
C TYR A 207 -3.75 17.87 4.94
N LYS A 208 -4.36 18.86 4.29
CA LYS A 208 -4.56 18.87 2.83
C LYS A 208 -3.56 19.74 2.07
N ASP A 209 -3.04 19.25 0.96
CA ASP A 209 -2.18 20.01 0.04
C ASP A 209 -2.98 20.93 -0.91
N SER A 210 -2.31 21.47 -1.93
CA SER A 210 -2.90 22.32 -2.97
C SER A 210 -3.91 21.60 -3.88
N GLN A 211 -3.81 20.28 -4.01
CA GLN A 211 -4.75 19.42 -4.75
C GLN A 211 -5.81 18.81 -3.83
N SER A 212 -5.85 19.22 -2.55
CA SER A 212 -6.69 18.72 -1.48
C SER A 212 -6.44 17.26 -1.02
N LEU A 213 -5.31 16.70 -1.46
CA LEU A 213 -4.82 15.35 -1.14
C LEU A 213 -4.18 15.34 0.25
N THR A 214 -4.08 14.15 0.87
CA THR A 214 -3.49 13.96 2.21
C THR A 214 -2.10 13.29 2.12
N PRO A 215 -1.29 13.32 3.19
CA PRO A 215 -0.07 12.52 3.32
C PRO A 215 -0.31 11.02 3.06
N LEU A 216 -1.48 10.49 3.41
CA LEU A 216 -1.85 9.10 3.14
C LEU A 216 -1.91 8.81 1.63
N TYR A 217 -2.56 9.67 0.85
CA TYR A 217 -2.60 9.56 -0.62
C TYR A 217 -1.19 9.60 -1.22
N HIS A 218 -0.35 10.53 -0.75
CA HIS A 218 1.04 10.64 -1.20
C HIS A 218 1.90 9.43 -0.83
N SER A 219 1.61 8.72 0.27
CA SER A 219 2.31 7.46 0.60
C SER A 219 2.06 6.41 -0.48
N VAL A 220 0.83 6.32 -0.99
CA VAL A 220 0.44 5.37 -2.04
C VAL A 220 0.95 5.77 -3.42
N LEU A 221 1.03 7.07 -3.74
CA LEU A 221 1.64 7.54 -4.99
C LEU A 221 3.16 7.27 -5.06
N VAL A 222 3.83 7.19 -3.91
CA VAL A 222 5.30 7.09 -3.78
C VAL A 222 5.76 5.64 -3.51
N GLY A 223 4.91 4.85 -2.85
CA GLY A 223 5.07 3.41 -2.64
C GLY A 223 6.36 2.98 -1.94
N GLY A 224 6.74 1.71 -2.13
CA GLY A 224 7.88 1.09 -1.46
C GLY A 224 7.49 0.55 -0.08
N ASP A 225 8.24 0.93 0.96
CA ASP A 225 8.02 0.48 2.34
C ASP A 225 6.66 0.98 2.90
N PRO A 226 5.75 0.08 3.27
CA PRO A 226 4.44 0.44 3.83
C PRO A 226 4.49 1.12 5.21
N GLY A 227 5.61 1.13 5.93
CA GLY A 227 5.68 1.68 7.29
C GLY A 227 5.27 3.16 7.40
N CYS A 228 5.44 3.97 6.35
CA CYS A 228 4.88 5.34 6.31
C CYS A 228 3.34 5.35 6.26
N CYS A 229 2.74 4.47 5.47
CA CYS A 229 1.29 4.29 5.37
C CYS A 229 0.74 3.75 6.70
N GLU A 230 1.37 2.73 7.28
CA GLU A 230 0.97 2.15 8.56
C GLU A 230 1.06 3.15 9.72
N LEU A 231 2.08 4.02 9.76
CA LEU A 231 2.20 5.07 10.79
C LEU A 231 1.09 6.11 10.71
N LEU A 232 0.67 6.52 9.50
CA LEU A 232 -0.45 7.44 9.31
C LEU A 232 -1.78 6.79 9.71
N LEU A 233 -2.02 5.55 9.29
CA LEU A 233 -3.24 4.80 9.63
C LEU A 233 -3.34 4.53 11.14
N ARG A 234 -2.23 4.18 11.81
CA ARG A 234 -2.15 4.10 13.29
C ARG A 234 -2.40 5.44 13.99
N ALA A 235 -2.19 6.57 13.32
CA ALA A 235 -2.50 7.91 13.83
C ALA A 235 -3.99 8.32 13.60
N ASN A 236 -4.82 7.42 13.07
CA ASN A 236 -6.21 7.64 12.65
C ASN A 236 -6.39 8.58 11.45
N ALA A 237 -5.48 8.55 10.47
CA ALA A 237 -5.71 9.18 9.16
C ALA A 237 -7.04 8.76 8.54
N THR A 238 -7.78 9.70 7.95
CA THR A 238 -9.00 9.40 7.19
C THR A 238 -8.70 8.65 5.90
N VAL A 239 -9.44 7.55 5.68
CA VAL A 239 -9.25 6.64 4.55
C VAL A 239 -10.44 6.78 3.59
N SER A 240 -10.43 7.87 2.82
CA SER A 240 -11.47 8.20 1.84
C SER A 240 -11.12 9.42 0.97
N CYS A 241 -9.86 9.84 0.90
CA CYS A 241 -9.46 11.02 0.14
C CYS A 241 -9.24 10.67 -1.33
N HIS A 242 -9.64 11.58 -2.22
CA HIS A 242 -9.61 11.35 -3.66
C HIS A 242 -9.11 12.56 -4.43
N ASP A 243 -8.58 12.32 -5.63
CA ASP A 243 -8.22 13.39 -6.56
C ASP A 243 -9.42 13.95 -7.32
N GLU A 244 -9.15 14.90 -8.22
CA GLU A 244 -10.11 15.56 -9.11
C GLU A 244 -10.83 14.57 -10.05
N ASN A 245 -10.24 13.39 -10.30
CA ASN A 245 -10.79 12.31 -11.11
C ASN A 245 -11.56 11.27 -10.26
N GLY A 246 -11.71 11.51 -8.95
CA GLY A 246 -12.34 10.60 -8.00
C GLY A 246 -11.54 9.34 -7.70
N TRP A 247 -10.24 9.29 -8.02
CA TRP A 247 -9.40 8.15 -7.64
C TRP A 247 -9.08 8.26 -6.16
N HIS A 248 -9.45 7.23 -5.39
CA HIS A 248 -9.14 7.13 -3.96
C HIS A 248 -7.79 6.45 -3.75
N GLU A 249 -7.32 6.38 -2.49
CA GLU A 249 -6.04 5.76 -2.11
C GLU A 249 -5.94 4.32 -2.68
N VAL A 250 -7.01 3.53 -2.52
CA VAL A 250 -7.09 2.15 -3.04
C VAL A 250 -6.96 2.08 -4.56
N HIS A 251 -7.48 3.05 -5.32
CA HIS A 251 -7.35 3.07 -6.78
C HIS A 251 -5.90 3.30 -7.22
N GLN A 252 -5.15 4.16 -6.54
CA GLN A 252 -3.72 4.36 -6.86
C GLN A 252 -2.89 3.14 -6.43
N ALA A 253 -3.18 2.51 -5.27
CA ALA A 253 -2.51 1.27 -4.87
C ALA A 253 -2.72 0.14 -5.89
N CYS A 254 -3.94 0.05 -6.44
CA CYS A 254 -4.33 -0.88 -7.51
C CYS A 254 -3.74 -0.56 -8.89
N ARG A 255 -3.24 0.67 -9.10
CA ARG A 255 -2.59 1.11 -10.34
C ARG A 255 -1.11 0.74 -10.35
N TYR A 256 -0.41 1.05 -9.25
CA TYR A 256 1.03 0.86 -9.11
C TYR A 256 1.42 -0.52 -8.55
N GLY A 257 0.45 -1.37 -8.18
CA GLY A 257 0.70 -2.73 -7.69
C GLY A 257 1.18 -2.79 -6.24
N HIS A 258 0.83 -1.79 -5.42
CA HIS A 258 1.33 -1.65 -4.06
C HIS A 258 0.48 -2.46 -3.06
N VAL A 259 0.56 -3.79 -3.19
CA VAL A 259 -0.25 -4.78 -2.45
C VAL A 259 -0.29 -4.48 -0.95
N GLN A 260 0.87 -4.29 -0.29
CA GLN A 260 0.94 -4.03 1.14
C GLN A 260 0.29 -2.70 1.56
N HIS A 261 0.40 -1.65 0.74
CA HIS A 261 -0.30 -0.39 1.01
C HIS A 261 -1.82 -0.60 0.90
N MET A 262 -2.28 -1.37 -0.08
CA MET A 262 -3.69 -1.72 -0.24
C MET A 262 -4.19 -2.59 0.92
N GLU A 263 -3.44 -3.62 1.34
CA GLU A 263 -3.77 -4.47 2.50
C GLU A 263 -3.99 -3.63 3.76
N HIS A 264 -3.10 -2.67 4.05
CA HIS A 264 -3.29 -1.74 5.16
C HIS A 264 -4.53 -0.86 4.98
N LEU A 265 -4.73 -0.21 3.82
CA LEU A 265 -5.91 0.62 3.57
C LEU A 265 -7.22 -0.15 3.81
N LEU A 266 -7.32 -1.36 3.29
CA LEU A 266 -8.48 -2.24 3.47
C LEU A 266 -8.69 -2.65 4.94
N PHE A 267 -7.61 -3.01 5.65
CA PHE A 267 -7.66 -3.37 7.08
C PHE A 267 -8.10 -2.20 7.97
N TYR A 268 -7.74 -0.96 7.63
CA TYR A 268 -8.19 0.25 8.31
C TYR A 268 -9.56 0.78 7.80
N GLY A 269 -10.24 0.03 6.93
CA GLY A 269 -11.64 0.28 6.56
C GLY A 269 -11.88 0.97 5.21
N ALA A 270 -10.92 0.99 4.30
CA ALA A 270 -11.15 1.48 2.94
C ALA A 270 -12.23 0.66 2.20
N ASP A 271 -13.19 1.35 1.59
CA ASP A 271 -14.27 0.72 0.85
C ASP A 271 -13.81 0.25 -0.55
N MET A 272 -13.93 -1.05 -0.81
CA MET A 272 -13.57 -1.71 -2.08
C MET A 272 -14.54 -1.38 -3.23
N SER A 273 -15.76 -0.94 -2.91
CA SER A 273 -16.84 -0.72 -3.86
C SER A 273 -16.85 0.68 -4.49
N VAL A 274 -16.04 1.61 -3.95
CA VAL A 274 -15.93 2.99 -4.42
C VAL A 274 -15.57 3.07 -5.89
N GLN A 275 -16.31 3.92 -6.62
CA GLN A 275 -16.11 4.17 -8.05
C GLN A 275 -15.47 5.55 -8.28
N ASN A 276 -14.49 5.62 -9.18
CA ASN A 276 -13.95 6.90 -9.66
C ASN A 276 -14.87 7.57 -10.70
N ALA A 277 -14.48 8.72 -11.25
CA ALA A 277 -15.29 9.46 -12.24
C ALA A 277 -15.59 8.70 -13.56
N SER A 278 -15.00 7.52 -13.79
CA SER A 278 -15.32 6.62 -14.91
C SER A 278 -16.23 5.44 -14.53
N GLY A 279 -16.65 5.34 -13.26
CA GLY A 279 -17.35 4.17 -12.72
C GLY A 279 -16.43 2.99 -12.38
N ASN A 280 -15.11 3.15 -12.50
CA ASN A 280 -14.17 2.05 -12.24
C ASN A 280 -13.93 1.91 -10.73
N THR A 281 -14.12 0.69 -10.21
CA THR A 281 -13.71 0.30 -8.86
C THR A 281 -12.23 -0.09 -8.81
N ALA A 282 -11.68 -0.28 -7.61
CA ALA A 282 -10.32 -0.78 -7.40
C ALA A 282 -10.00 -2.02 -8.27
N LEU A 283 -10.92 -3.00 -8.35
CA LEU A 283 -10.75 -4.22 -9.15
C LEU A 283 -10.73 -3.96 -10.67
N HIS A 284 -11.45 -2.95 -11.17
CA HIS A 284 -11.33 -2.50 -12.57
C HIS A 284 -9.95 -1.92 -12.87
N ILE A 285 -9.33 -1.23 -11.91
CA ILE A 285 -7.97 -0.69 -12.07
C ILE A 285 -6.93 -1.81 -12.08
N CYS A 286 -7.07 -2.82 -11.21
CA CYS A 286 -6.22 -4.02 -11.28
C CYS A 286 -6.33 -4.73 -12.63
N ALA A 287 -7.56 -4.93 -13.11
CA ALA A 287 -7.86 -5.54 -14.41
C ALA A 287 -7.24 -4.77 -15.58
N LEU A 288 -7.22 -3.44 -15.53
CA LEU A 288 -6.61 -2.58 -16.55
C LEU A 288 -5.07 -2.62 -16.53
N HIS A 289 -4.48 -2.58 -15.34
CA HIS A 289 -3.01 -2.47 -15.14
C HIS A 289 -2.29 -3.81 -14.90
N ASN A 290 -2.97 -4.94 -15.11
CA ASN A 290 -2.48 -6.30 -14.87
C ASN A 290 -1.97 -6.57 -13.43
N GLN A 291 -2.55 -5.89 -12.44
CA GLN A 291 -2.10 -5.99 -11.03
C GLN A 291 -2.76 -7.19 -10.34
N GLU A 292 -2.35 -8.38 -10.76
CA GLU A 292 -2.89 -9.68 -10.34
C GLU A 292 -2.90 -9.87 -8.82
N HIS A 293 -1.80 -9.51 -8.14
CA HIS A 293 -1.68 -9.65 -6.69
C HIS A 293 -2.69 -8.75 -5.94
N CYS A 294 -2.93 -7.52 -6.40
CA CYS A 294 -3.96 -6.66 -5.84
C CYS A 294 -5.37 -7.22 -6.10
N ALA A 295 -5.63 -7.74 -7.31
CA ALA A 295 -6.91 -8.38 -7.60
C ALA A 295 -7.17 -9.62 -6.74
N ARG A 296 -6.15 -10.44 -6.46
CA ARG A 296 -6.23 -11.60 -5.54
C ARG A 296 -6.64 -11.18 -4.14
N VAL A 297 -6.02 -10.14 -3.57
CA VAL A 297 -6.36 -9.64 -2.23
C VAL A 297 -7.76 -8.99 -2.19
N LEU A 298 -8.13 -8.19 -3.21
CA LEU A 298 -9.48 -7.61 -3.31
C LEU A 298 -10.56 -8.69 -3.38
N LEU A 299 -10.40 -9.69 -4.24
CA LEU A 299 -11.36 -10.79 -4.38
C LEU A 299 -11.43 -11.65 -3.12
N LEU A 300 -10.29 -11.94 -2.48
CA LEU A 300 -10.23 -12.62 -1.19
C LEU A 300 -11.04 -11.88 -0.10
N HIS A 301 -11.03 -10.55 -0.07
CA HIS A 301 -11.82 -9.77 0.88
C HIS A 301 -13.26 -9.48 0.46
N GLY A 302 -13.72 -10.03 -0.68
CA GLY A 302 -15.11 -9.95 -1.14
C GLY A 302 -15.43 -8.75 -2.04
N ALA A 303 -14.45 -8.18 -2.74
CA ALA A 303 -14.70 -7.15 -3.75
C ALA A 303 -15.59 -7.69 -4.88
N ASN A 304 -16.73 -7.04 -5.11
CA ASN A 304 -17.73 -7.49 -6.07
C ASN A 304 -17.23 -7.37 -7.53
N LYS A 305 -17.08 -8.53 -8.19
CA LYS A 305 -16.60 -8.67 -9.59
C LYS A 305 -17.65 -8.38 -10.67
N GLU A 306 -18.93 -8.23 -10.31
CA GLU A 306 -20.03 -7.96 -11.25
C GLU A 306 -20.42 -6.47 -11.33
N VAL A 307 -19.75 -5.60 -10.54
CA VAL A 307 -19.91 -4.14 -10.65
C VAL A 307 -19.52 -3.68 -12.06
N LYS A 308 -20.30 -2.77 -12.64
CA LYS A 308 -20.06 -2.21 -13.97
C LYS A 308 -19.63 -0.75 -13.88
N ASN A 309 -18.67 -0.37 -14.71
CA ASN A 309 -18.29 1.02 -14.92
C ASN A 309 -19.31 1.78 -15.80
N TYR A 310 -19.10 3.08 -16.02
CA TYR A 310 -20.03 3.90 -16.82
C TYR A 310 -20.06 3.55 -18.32
N ARG A 311 -19.19 2.65 -18.79
CA ARG A 311 -19.23 2.03 -20.12
C ARG A 311 -19.94 0.67 -20.11
N SER A 312 -20.63 0.32 -19.02
CA SER A 312 -21.27 -0.97 -18.75
C SER A 312 -20.32 -2.18 -18.73
N GLN A 313 -19.01 -1.96 -18.60
CA GLN A 313 -18.00 -3.01 -18.57
C GLN A 313 -17.76 -3.51 -17.13
N THR A 314 -17.59 -4.82 -16.95
CA THR A 314 -17.12 -5.41 -15.67
C THR A 314 -15.58 -5.49 -15.62
N PRO A 315 -14.94 -5.69 -14.45
CA PRO A 315 -13.50 -5.94 -14.34
C PRO A 315 -13.00 -7.07 -15.24
N PHE A 316 -13.76 -8.16 -15.38
CA PHE A 316 -13.45 -9.25 -16.31
C PHE A 316 -13.33 -8.75 -17.76
N GLN A 317 -14.32 -7.97 -18.21
CA GLN A 317 -14.33 -7.43 -19.58
C GLN A 317 -13.20 -6.42 -19.79
N VAL A 318 -12.88 -5.59 -18.79
CA VAL A 318 -11.73 -4.68 -18.84
C VAL A 318 -10.41 -5.45 -18.95
N ALA A 319 -10.22 -6.55 -18.20
CA ALA A 319 -9.04 -7.39 -18.30
C ALA A 319 -8.88 -8.02 -19.70
N ILE A 320 -9.97 -8.53 -20.29
CA ILE A 320 -9.96 -9.05 -21.67
C ILE A 320 -9.60 -7.95 -22.69
N ILE A 321 -10.19 -6.75 -22.58
CA ILE A 321 -9.91 -5.61 -23.47
C ILE A 321 -8.45 -5.14 -23.35
N ALA A 322 -7.86 -5.23 -22.15
CA ALA A 322 -6.46 -4.91 -21.90
C ALA A 322 -5.48 -6.00 -22.36
N GLY A 323 -5.97 -7.21 -22.71
CA GLY A 323 -5.14 -8.38 -23.04
C GLY A 323 -4.59 -9.15 -21.82
N ASN A 324 -5.12 -8.86 -20.63
CA ASN A 324 -4.70 -9.44 -19.35
C ASN A 324 -5.43 -10.76 -19.08
N PHE A 325 -5.25 -11.74 -19.97
CA PHE A 325 -6.06 -12.98 -20.00
C PHE A 325 -5.96 -13.84 -18.74
N GLU A 326 -4.78 -13.98 -18.16
CA GLU A 326 -4.54 -14.78 -16.94
C GLU A 326 -5.28 -14.18 -15.73
N LEU A 327 -5.29 -12.84 -15.61
CA LEU A 327 -6.07 -12.11 -14.63
C LEU A 327 -7.57 -12.17 -14.91
N ALA A 328 -7.99 -12.11 -16.18
CA ALA A 328 -9.40 -12.27 -16.56
C ALA A 328 -9.92 -13.67 -16.16
N GLU A 329 -9.17 -14.73 -16.45
CA GLU A 329 -9.50 -16.09 -16.03
C GLU A 329 -9.60 -16.21 -14.50
N PHE A 330 -8.66 -15.63 -13.76
CA PHE A 330 -8.73 -15.61 -12.30
C PHE A 330 -9.98 -14.88 -11.76
N ILE A 331 -10.29 -13.68 -12.26
CA ILE A 331 -11.49 -12.92 -11.86
C ILE A 331 -12.78 -13.72 -12.16
N LYS A 332 -12.84 -14.38 -13.32
CA LYS A 332 -13.99 -15.20 -13.71
C LYS A 332 -14.17 -16.39 -12.76
N ASN A 333 -13.09 -17.14 -12.53
CA ASN A 333 -13.10 -18.43 -11.83
C ASN A 333 -13.15 -18.30 -10.30
N HIS A 334 -12.82 -17.14 -9.72
CA HIS A 334 -12.93 -16.87 -8.29
C HIS A 334 -14.38 -17.06 -7.80
N LYS A 335 -14.59 -17.82 -6.72
CA LYS A 335 -15.92 -18.05 -6.14
C LYS A 335 -16.15 -17.14 -4.94
N ASP A 336 -17.38 -16.68 -4.77
CA ASP A 336 -17.74 -15.81 -3.64
C ASP A 336 -17.71 -16.55 -2.29
N THR A 337 -17.67 -17.90 -2.32
CA THR A 337 -17.43 -18.79 -1.17
C THR A 337 -16.00 -18.76 -0.65
N ASP A 338 -15.03 -18.32 -1.46
CA ASP A 338 -13.61 -18.34 -1.11
C ASP A 338 -13.20 -17.05 -0.35
N THR A 339 -14.19 -16.26 0.08
CA THR A 339 -14.00 -14.93 0.68
C THR A 339 -13.71 -14.99 2.18
N VAL A 340 -12.70 -14.22 2.60
CA VAL A 340 -12.29 -13.98 3.99
C VAL A 340 -12.43 -12.48 4.28
N PRO A 341 -13.65 -11.99 4.58
CA PRO A 341 -13.85 -10.61 4.99
C PRO A 341 -13.15 -10.32 6.33
N PHE A 342 -12.68 -9.09 6.51
CA PHE A 342 -12.06 -8.65 7.76
C PHE A 342 -13.05 -8.81 8.94
N ARG A 343 -12.65 -9.60 9.95
CA ARG A 343 -13.50 -9.90 11.12
C ARG A 343 -13.38 -8.89 12.26
N GLU A 344 -12.27 -8.17 12.33
CA GLU A 344 -11.96 -7.23 13.40
C GLU A 344 -11.33 -5.96 12.81
N SER A 345 -11.93 -4.80 13.09
CA SER A 345 -11.27 -3.51 12.87
C SER A 345 -10.25 -3.26 14.00
N PRO A 346 -9.10 -2.61 13.73
CA PRO A 346 -8.04 -2.45 14.73
C PRO A 346 -8.52 -1.72 15.99
N VAL A 347 -8.24 -2.32 17.16
CA VAL A 347 -8.55 -1.72 18.47
C VAL A 347 -7.64 -0.52 18.70
N GLN A 348 -8.20 0.69 18.56
CA GLN A 348 -7.48 1.95 18.61
C GLN A 348 -6.67 2.15 19.91
N PRO A 349 -5.34 2.38 19.84
CA PRO A 349 -4.54 2.69 21.02
C PRO A 349 -4.91 4.07 21.56
N THR A 350 -5.71 4.10 22.63
CA THR A 350 -6.34 5.33 23.17
C THR A 350 -5.31 6.22 23.88
N ARG A 351 -4.51 6.98 23.13
CA ARG A 351 -3.48 7.87 23.69
C ARG A 351 -3.97 9.31 23.83
N ARG A 352 -4.38 9.65 25.07
CA ARG A 352 -4.57 11.03 25.59
C ARG A 352 -5.66 11.88 24.92
N GLN A 353 -6.92 11.54 25.20
CA GLN A 353 -7.85 12.61 25.60
C GLN A 353 -7.27 13.32 26.83
N GLN A 354 -7.24 14.65 26.85
CA GLN A 354 -7.10 15.39 28.11
C GLN A 354 -8.47 15.43 28.79
N ALA A 355 -8.50 15.10 30.08
CA ALA A 355 -9.69 14.95 30.90
C ALA A 355 -10.17 16.31 31.48
N PRO A 356 -11.42 16.44 31.99
CA PRO A 356 -12.40 15.38 32.22
C PRO A 356 -13.70 15.48 31.40
N ARG A 357 -14.37 14.34 31.21
CA ARG A 357 -15.75 14.27 30.75
C ARG A 357 -16.71 14.60 31.91
N SER A 358 -17.76 15.35 31.61
CA SER A 358 -19.04 15.28 32.34
C SER A 358 -20.06 14.54 31.46
N THR A 359 -21.00 13.84 32.07
CA THR A 359 -21.93 12.92 31.38
C THR A 359 -23.26 13.60 31.02
N LEU A 360 -23.83 13.27 29.85
CA LEU A 360 -25.25 12.92 29.62
C LEU A 360 -25.64 12.91 28.13
N ALA A 361 -25.72 11.72 27.52
CA ALA A 361 -26.54 11.42 26.35
C ALA A 361 -26.67 9.88 26.20
N ALA A 362 -27.86 9.36 25.85
CA ALA A 362 -28.11 7.92 25.72
C ALA A 362 -28.24 7.49 24.24
N PRO A 363 -27.81 6.26 23.87
CA PRO A 363 -27.89 5.77 22.49
C PRO A 363 -29.23 5.12 22.14
N ARG A 364 -29.82 5.50 21.00
CA ARG A 364 -30.93 4.81 20.31
C ARG A 364 -30.95 5.21 18.81
N PRO A 365 -31.50 4.39 17.90
CA PRO A 365 -31.19 2.97 17.73
C PRO A 365 -30.95 2.60 16.24
N THR A 366 -30.12 1.59 15.95
CA THR A 366 -30.11 0.97 14.62
C THR A 366 -31.30 0.01 14.46
N LEU A 367 -31.90 -0.01 13.28
CA LEU A 367 -33.11 -0.79 12.99
C LEU A 367 -32.78 -2.26 12.75
N LEU A 368 -33.49 -3.15 13.45
CA LEU A 368 -33.48 -4.60 13.19
C LEU A 368 -34.45 -4.94 12.05
N ARG A 369 -34.10 -5.90 11.20
CA ARG A 369 -35.05 -6.58 10.30
C ARG A 369 -35.27 -8.02 10.78
N SER A 370 -36.52 -8.48 10.73
CA SER A 370 -36.95 -9.90 10.83
C SER A 370 -37.00 -10.49 9.41
N ASN A 371 -36.97 -11.79 9.11
CA ASN A 371 -37.50 -13.03 9.73
C ASN A 371 -36.47 -14.18 9.54
N SER A 372 -36.56 -15.38 10.15
CA SER A 372 -37.36 -15.98 11.25
C SER A 372 -36.52 -17.17 11.82
N ASP A 373 -36.94 -18.35 12.34
CA ASP A 373 -38.24 -19.03 12.54
C ASP A 373 -38.13 -20.16 13.59
N ASN A 374 -39.27 -20.75 14.01
CA ASN A 374 -39.50 -22.05 14.71
C ASN A 374 -38.50 -22.60 15.79
N ASN A 375 -38.92 -23.22 16.91
CA ASN A 375 -40.18 -23.30 17.67
C ASN A 375 -39.89 -24.03 19.03
N LEU A 376 -40.84 -24.05 19.98
CA LEU A 376 -40.87 -24.90 21.21
C LEU A 376 -39.78 -24.62 22.30
N ASN A 377 -40.00 -24.75 23.63
CA ASN A 377 -41.24 -24.95 24.39
C ASN A 377 -41.17 -24.32 25.84
N VAL A 378 -42.36 -23.99 26.36
CA VAL A 378 -42.80 -23.76 27.77
C VAL A 378 -41.94 -24.47 28.85
N ASN A 379 -41.54 -23.84 29.99
CA ASN A 379 -42.43 -23.51 31.11
C ASN A 379 -41.88 -22.53 32.21
N SER A 380 -42.80 -22.09 33.07
CA SER A 380 -42.76 -21.10 34.16
C SER A 380 -41.89 -21.37 35.41
N ARG A 381 -41.37 -20.28 36.04
CA ARG A 381 -41.86 -19.74 37.34
C ARG A 381 -41.16 -18.43 37.79
N SER A 382 -41.72 -17.76 38.81
CA SER A 382 -41.32 -16.47 39.40
C SER A 382 -41.87 -16.37 40.86
N PRO A 383 -41.63 -15.32 41.66
CA PRO A 383 -40.33 -14.73 42.08
C PRO A 383 -40.30 -14.36 43.61
N LEU A 384 -39.25 -13.62 44.06
CA LEU A 384 -39.19 -12.79 45.30
C LEU A 384 -39.20 -13.52 46.68
N PRO A 385 -38.97 -12.84 47.85
CA PRO A 385 -38.57 -11.43 48.11
C PRO A 385 -37.32 -11.23 49.02
N SER A 386 -36.92 -9.97 49.24
CA SER A 386 -35.94 -9.50 50.25
C SER A 386 -36.60 -9.21 51.62
N PRO A 387 -35.80 -9.14 52.72
CA PRO A 387 -35.62 -7.87 53.48
C PRO A 387 -34.21 -7.73 54.15
N SER A 388 -33.78 -6.64 54.83
CA SER A 388 -33.99 -5.17 54.72
C SER A 388 -33.10 -4.38 55.75
N HIS A 389 -33.25 -3.04 55.84
CA HIS A 389 -32.79 -2.09 56.89
C HIS A 389 -31.32 -1.60 57.02
N SER A 390 -31.20 -0.27 57.04
CA SER A 390 -30.09 0.60 57.53
C SER A 390 -30.41 1.07 59.00
N PRO A 391 -29.77 2.07 59.69
CA PRO A 391 -28.93 3.21 59.22
C PRO A 391 -27.70 3.66 60.10
N LEU A 392 -26.92 4.63 59.56
CA LEU A 392 -26.20 5.80 60.19
C LEU A 392 -25.50 5.67 61.58
N SER A 393 -24.32 6.26 61.85
CA SER A 393 -24.07 7.73 61.90
C SER A 393 -22.59 8.14 62.16
N ASN A 394 -22.31 9.45 62.08
CA ASN A 394 -21.25 10.26 62.78
C ASN A 394 -19.80 10.43 62.23
N LEU A 395 -19.62 11.57 61.54
CA LEU A 395 -18.74 12.73 61.88
C LEU A 395 -17.21 12.60 62.11
N SER A 396 -16.48 13.57 61.54
CA SER A 396 -15.01 13.82 61.67
C SER A 396 -14.65 14.73 62.87
N PRO A 397 -13.35 14.94 63.22
CA PRO A 397 -12.67 16.14 62.69
C PRO A 397 -11.11 16.15 62.56
N ARG A 398 -10.64 17.06 61.69
CA ARG A 398 -9.38 17.87 61.74
C ARG A 398 -7.97 17.28 61.44
N ARG A 399 -7.15 18.22 60.95
CA ARG A 399 -5.72 18.22 60.51
C ARG A 399 -4.82 18.78 61.66
N PRO A 400 -3.46 18.64 61.66
CA PRO A 400 -2.58 19.33 60.69
C PRO A 400 -1.26 18.61 60.30
N GLN A 401 -0.39 19.31 59.55
CA GLN A 401 0.97 18.88 59.11
C GLN A 401 2.09 19.53 59.96
N PRO A 402 3.35 19.08 59.78
CA PRO A 402 4.54 19.95 59.89
C PRO A 402 5.42 19.99 58.62
N MET A 403 6.24 21.05 58.50
CA MET A 403 7.36 21.25 57.54
C MET A 403 8.65 21.63 58.34
N PRO A 404 9.76 22.22 57.83
CA PRO A 404 11.02 21.48 57.71
C PRO A 404 12.30 22.20 58.28
N SER A 405 13.51 21.68 57.94
CA SER A 405 14.84 22.34 58.03
C SER A 405 15.49 22.37 59.44
N PRO A 406 16.78 22.78 59.66
CA PRO A 406 17.80 23.33 58.72
C PRO A 406 19.27 22.81 58.87
N ASN A 407 20.22 23.48 58.15
CA ASN A 407 21.70 23.49 58.27
C ASN A 407 22.53 22.25 57.80
N GLY A 408 23.69 22.36 57.13
CA GLY A 408 24.27 23.45 56.30
C GLY A 408 25.72 23.88 56.60
N THR A 409 26.70 23.64 55.68
CA THR A 409 27.97 24.43 55.58
C THR A 409 28.69 24.29 54.21
N VAL A 410 29.74 25.10 53.97
CA VAL A 410 30.30 25.49 52.64
C VAL A 410 31.81 25.21 52.54
N ARG A 411 32.36 24.84 51.35
CA ARG A 411 33.59 25.39 50.71
C ARG A 411 33.99 24.73 49.36
N THR A 412 35.10 25.20 48.76
CA THR A 412 35.30 25.34 47.29
C THR A 412 36.73 25.07 46.80
N MET A 413 36.87 24.87 45.47
CA MET A 413 38.08 24.95 44.61
C MET A 413 39.14 23.82 44.70
N GLY A 414 39.67 23.43 43.53
CA GLY A 414 40.89 22.60 43.39
C GLY A 414 41.11 22.06 41.96
N ARG A 415 42.28 22.33 41.36
CA ARG A 415 42.73 21.75 40.06
C ARG A 415 43.75 20.63 40.30
N GLY A 416 43.85 19.65 39.38
CA GLY A 416 45.08 18.86 39.24
C GLY A 416 44.95 17.56 38.45
N ALA A 417 45.76 17.39 37.41
CA ALA A 417 46.12 16.10 36.81
C ALA A 417 47.66 15.96 36.87
N PRO A 418 48.21 14.74 36.92
CA PRO A 418 48.84 14.22 35.71
C PRO A 418 48.72 12.68 35.49
N ARG A 419 49.37 12.20 34.43
CA ARG A 419 49.53 10.83 33.90
C ARG A 419 51.04 10.61 33.61
N PRO A 420 51.53 9.42 33.17
CA PRO A 420 51.09 8.02 33.34
C PRO A 420 52.27 7.14 33.88
N PRO A 421 52.32 5.79 33.73
CA PRO A 421 52.78 5.19 32.45
C PRO A 421 52.12 3.86 31.99
N ARG A 422 52.14 3.67 30.67
CA ARG A 422 52.44 2.47 29.82
C ARG A 422 52.59 1.07 30.49
N SER A 423 52.29 -0.08 29.84
CA SER A 423 51.64 -0.37 28.54
C SER A 423 51.56 -1.89 28.25
N ARG A 424 50.52 -2.39 27.56
CA ARG A 424 50.62 -3.52 26.58
C ARG A 424 49.32 -3.71 25.77
N SER A 425 49.50 -4.07 24.49
CA SER A 425 48.51 -4.47 23.46
C SER A 425 49.24 -5.38 22.44
N PRO A 426 48.62 -6.00 21.40
CA PRO A 426 47.20 -6.00 20.99
C PRO A 426 46.62 -7.40 20.61
N HIS A 427 45.28 -7.54 20.53
CA HIS A 427 44.53 -7.83 19.27
C HIS A 427 43.06 -8.25 19.45
N ARG A 428 42.23 -7.78 18.50
CA ARG A 428 40.89 -8.23 18.02
C ARG A 428 40.02 -9.18 18.88
N GLY A 429 38.84 -8.68 19.25
CA GLY A 429 37.60 -9.42 19.55
C GLY A 429 36.39 -8.67 18.98
N ARG A 430 35.23 -9.32 18.80
CA ARG A 430 34.03 -8.77 18.10
C ARG A 430 32.89 -8.43 19.07
N GLU A 431 31.93 -7.63 18.61
CA GLU A 431 30.84 -7.06 19.42
C GLU A 431 29.75 -8.08 19.83
N ALA A 432 29.15 -7.84 21.00
CA ALA A 432 27.73 -8.03 21.28
C ALA A 432 27.35 -7.24 22.55
N PHE A 433 26.32 -6.39 22.49
CA PHE A 433 25.71 -5.78 23.67
C PHE A 433 24.25 -6.21 23.77
N SER A 434 23.87 -6.74 24.93
CA SER A 434 22.50 -7.14 25.27
C SER A 434 21.83 -6.08 26.16
N GLY A 435 20.50 -5.97 26.07
CA GLY A 435 19.72 -5.00 26.86
C GLY A 435 18.30 -4.81 26.36
N GLY A 436 17.45 -5.84 26.53
CA GLY A 436 16.02 -5.77 26.23
C GLY A 436 15.18 -5.32 27.44
N SER A 437 13.91 -4.97 27.19
CA SER A 437 12.86 -4.92 28.22
C SER A 437 11.50 -5.10 27.55
N ASP A 438 10.64 -5.94 28.14
CA ASP A 438 9.48 -6.52 27.45
C ASP A 438 8.24 -5.63 27.35
N CYS A 439 7.49 -5.84 26.27
CA CYS A 439 6.09 -5.44 26.08
C CYS A 439 5.31 -6.57 25.38
N GLN A 440 5.45 -7.82 25.84
CA GLN A 440 4.77 -8.96 25.23
C GLN A 440 3.28 -9.02 25.63
N GLY A 441 2.43 -8.49 24.76
CA GLY A 441 1.00 -8.86 24.71
C GLY A 441 0.79 -10.17 23.94
N PRO A 442 -0.39 -10.80 24.03
CA PRO A 442 -0.71 -11.99 23.24
C PRO A 442 -0.68 -11.66 21.74
N LYS A 443 0.15 -12.37 20.98
CA LYS A 443 0.42 -12.08 19.56
C LYS A 443 -0.84 -12.19 18.71
N ARG A 444 -1.19 -11.09 18.03
CA ARG A 444 -2.40 -10.98 17.22
C ARG A 444 -2.14 -11.30 15.76
N LYS A 445 -3.09 -11.99 15.13
CA LYS A 445 -3.16 -12.17 13.68
C LYS A 445 -3.72 -10.89 13.08
N LEU A 446 -2.96 -10.23 12.21
CA LEU A 446 -3.39 -9.02 11.50
C LEU A 446 -4.15 -9.40 10.23
N TYR A 447 -3.60 -10.33 9.44
CA TYR A 447 -4.22 -10.82 8.20
C TYR A 447 -3.72 -12.21 7.79
N SER A 448 -4.50 -12.90 6.94
CA SER A 448 -4.08 -14.17 6.34
C SER A 448 -2.94 -13.93 5.36
N ALA A 449 -1.92 -14.81 5.35
CA ALA A 449 -0.90 -14.77 4.33
C ALA A 449 -1.47 -15.21 2.97
N VAL A 450 -0.83 -14.74 1.88
CA VAL A 450 -1.28 -14.96 0.50
C VAL A 450 -1.40 -16.47 0.19
N PRO A 451 -2.62 -16.98 -0.14
CA PRO A 451 -2.81 -18.39 -0.44
C PRO A 451 -1.91 -18.88 -1.59
N GLY A 452 -1.07 -19.88 -1.32
CA GLY A 452 -0.20 -20.54 -2.30
C GLY A 452 1.29 -20.23 -2.16
N LYS A 453 1.71 -19.25 -1.34
CA LYS A 453 3.14 -18.98 -1.12
C LYS A 453 3.80 -19.99 -0.18
N HIS A 454 5.00 -20.44 -0.54
CA HIS A 454 5.86 -21.32 0.25
C HIS A 454 7.21 -20.64 0.49
N TYR A 455 7.67 -20.70 1.73
CA TYR A 455 8.88 -20.01 2.20
C TYR A 455 9.92 -21.03 2.66
N VAL A 456 11.20 -20.67 2.60
CA VAL A 456 12.31 -21.47 3.14
C VAL A 456 12.93 -20.76 4.34
N VAL A 457 13.23 -21.53 5.38
CA VAL A 457 13.90 -21.03 6.58
C VAL A 457 15.37 -20.73 6.27
N THR A 458 15.76 -19.46 6.31
CA THR A 458 17.17 -19.02 6.14
C THR A 458 17.96 -19.08 7.44
N HIS A 459 17.30 -18.84 8.57
CA HIS A 459 17.86 -18.83 9.92
C HIS A 459 17.08 -19.77 10.83
N SER A 460 17.77 -20.69 11.49
CA SER A 460 17.14 -21.59 12.46
C SER A 460 16.66 -20.81 13.69
N TYR A 461 15.40 -20.97 14.05
CA TYR A 461 14.76 -20.29 15.18
C TYR A 461 14.39 -21.29 16.28
N GLN A 462 14.60 -20.88 17.53
CA GLN A 462 14.12 -21.60 18.72
C GLN A 462 13.07 -20.74 19.42
N PRO A 463 11.93 -21.31 19.87
CA PRO A 463 10.87 -20.56 20.53
C PRO A 463 11.36 -19.95 21.84
N GLN A 464 11.08 -18.67 22.01
CA GLN A 464 11.35 -17.84 23.18
C GLN A 464 10.07 -17.51 23.96
N ALA A 465 8.90 -17.62 23.33
CA ALA A 465 7.59 -17.37 23.91
C ALA A 465 6.57 -18.50 23.60
N GLU A 466 5.47 -18.51 24.33
CA GLU A 466 4.41 -19.50 24.19
C GLU A 466 3.67 -19.37 22.84
N GLY A 467 3.42 -20.50 22.17
CA GLY A 467 2.81 -20.54 20.83
C GLY A 467 3.75 -20.32 19.65
N GLU A 468 5.06 -20.21 19.87
CA GLU A 468 6.08 -20.19 18.82
C GLU A 468 6.52 -21.59 18.38
N ILE A 469 7.03 -21.73 17.14
CA ILE A 469 7.54 -23.00 16.59
C ILE A 469 9.05 -22.96 16.33
N THR A 470 9.71 -24.09 16.58
CA THR A 470 11.10 -24.31 16.16
C THR A 470 11.19 -24.40 14.64
N LEU A 471 12.08 -23.60 14.04
CA LEU A 471 12.39 -23.65 12.62
C LEU A 471 13.82 -24.14 12.41
N TYR A 472 14.04 -25.10 11.51
CA TYR A 472 15.39 -25.53 11.12
C TYR A 472 15.74 -24.94 9.75
N LYS A 473 16.99 -24.51 9.59
CA LYS A 473 17.48 -23.95 8.31
C LYS A 473 17.23 -24.93 7.16
N ASN A 474 16.76 -24.41 6.03
CA ASN A 474 16.30 -25.10 4.82
C ASN A 474 14.95 -25.85 4.95
N ASP A 475 14.23 -25.76 6.07
CA ASP A 475 12.84 -26.24 6.13
C ASP A 475 11.92 -25.43 5.20
N ARG A 476 10.86 -26.09 4.71
CA ARG A 476 9.75 -25.42 4.02
C ARG A 476 8.66 -25.06 5.02
N VAL A 477 8.23 -23.80 4.99
CA VAL A 477 7.14 -23.26 5.82
C VAL A 477 5.98 -22.83 4.93
N LYS A 478 4.76 -23.22 5.31
CA LYS A 478 3.54 -22.62 4.76
C LYS A 478 3.09 -21.53 5.73
N VAL A 479 3.27 -20.26 5.37
CA VAL A 479 2.76 -19.14 6.17
C VAL A 479 1.23 -19.17 6.10
N LEU A 480 0.58 -18.92 7.23
CA LEU A 480 -0.87 -18.94 7.40
C LEU A 480 -1.42 -17.54 7.73
N SER A 481 -0.69 -16.76 8.53
CA SER A 481 -1.07 -15.38 8.87
C SER A 481 0.15 -14.52 9.17
N ILE A 482 0.01 -13.21 8.99
CA ILE A 482 0.98 -12.21 9.39
C ILE A 482 0.44 -11.51 10.65
N GLY A 483 1.31 -11.25 11.62
CA GLY A 483 0.97 -10.69 12.92
C GLY A 483 1.83 -9.50 13.31
N GLU A 484 1.56 -8.98 14.50
CA GLU A 484 2.23 -7.79 15.04
C GLU A 484 3.74 -7.99 15.26
N GLY A 485 4.51 -6.91 15.11
CA GLY A 485 5.95 -6.89 15.43
C GLY A 485 6.86 -7.70 14.51
N GLY A 486 6.40 -8.07 13.31
CA GLY A 486 7.18 -8.88 12.35
C GLY A 486 7.15 -10.38 12.63
N PHE A 487 6.23 -10.86 13.49
CA PHE A 487 5.99 -12.29 13.65
C PHE A 487 4.95 -12.78 12.64
N TRP A 488 5.24 -13.91 12.00
CA TRP A 488 4.33 -14.63 11.11
C TRP A 488 3.90 -15.94 11.78
N GLU A 489 2.65 -16.34 11.58
CA GLU A 489 2.14 -17.65 11.94
C GLU A 489 2.23 -18.56 10.70
N GLY A 490 2.70 -19.79 10.88
CA GLY A 490 2.74 -20.77 9.81
C GLY A 490 2.83 -22.20 10.29
N SER A 491 2.84 -23.11 9.32
CA SER A 491 2.97 -24.55 9.51
C SER A 491 4.34 -25.02 9.04
N ALA A 492 5.13 -25.60 9.93
CA ALA A 492 6.43 -26.22 9.64
C ALA A 492 6.51 -27.62 10.31
N ARG A 493 6.91 -28.64 9.54
CA ARG A 493 7.02 -30.05 10.01
C ARG A 493 5.77 -30.63 10.72
N GLY A 494 4.58 -30.08 10.44
CA GLY A 494 3.31 -30.46 11.08
C GLY A 494 2.93 -29.66 12.32
N ASN A 495 3.86 -28.86 12.87
CA ASN A 495 3.58 -27.92 13.96
C ASN A 495 3.11 -26.58 13.40
N VAL A 496 2.13 -25.95 14.07
CA VAL A 496 1.60 -24.63 13.70
C VAL A 496 1.88 -23.65 14.83
N GLY A 497 2.36 -22.45 14.48
CA GLY A 497 2.57 -21.37 15.44
C GLY A 497 3.46 -20.25 14.88
N TRP A 498 3.94 -19.40 15.78
CA TRP A 498 4.62 -18.14 15.46
C TRP A 498 6.14 -18.27 15.25
N PHE A 499 6.69 -17.42 14.38
CA PHE A 499 8.14 -17.24 14.16
C PHE A 499 8.44 -15.83 13.59
N PRO A 500 9.67 -15.30 13.72
CA PRO A 500 10.05 -14.02 13.11
C PRO A 500 10.11 -14.11 11.58
N SER A 501 9.64 -13.09 10.87
CA SER A 501 9.69 -13.03 9.40
C SER A 501 11.13 -13.03 8.85
N GLU A 502 12.09 -12.51 9.61
CA GLU A 502 13.54 -12.53 9.31
C GLU A 502 14.16 -13.95 9.28
N CYS A 503 13.45 -14.96 9.81
CA CYS A 503 13.89 -16.35 9.75
C CYS A 503 13.52 -17.05 8.45
N VAL A 504 12.67 -16.45 7.61
CA VAL A 504 12.19 -17.04 6.36
C VAL A 504 12.43 -16.12 5.15
N GLU A 505 12.78 -16.73 4.02
CA GLU A 505 12.86 -16.06 2.73
C GLU A 505 11.82 -16.69 1.79
N GLU A 506 11.21 -15.87 0.93
CA GLU A 506 10.29 -16.40 -0.08
C GLU A 506 11.10 -17.25 -1.06
N ILE A 507 10.70 -18.50 -1.30
CA ILE A 507 11.30 -19.27 -2.38
C ILE A 507 10.87 -18.57 -3.67
N PRO A 508 11.79 -18.06 -4.51
CA PRO A 508 11.42 -17.62 -5.84
C PRO A 508 10.94 -18.85 -6.60
N ASN A 509 9.62 -18.98 -6.72
CA ASN A 509 8.97 -19.92 -7.63
C ASN A 509 9.59 -19.67 -9.01
N GLN A 510 10.27 -20.66 -9.61
CA GLN A 510 11.37 -20.43 -10.56
C GLN A 510 11.03 -19.48 -11.74
N ALA A 511 11.24 -18.19 -11.50
CA ALA A 511 11.13 -17.15 -12.49
C ALA A 511 12.34 -17.27 -13.43
N GLN A 512 12.04 -17.64 -14.67
CA GLN A 512 12.99 -17.73 -15.77
C GLN A 512 13.79 -16.42 -15.87
N GLU A 513 15.13 -16.50 -15.80
CA GLU A 513 16.03 -15.34 -15.57
C GLU A 513 15.66 -14.07 -16.38
N ASP A 514 15.51 -12.96 -15.68
CA ASP A 514 15.46 -11.63 -16.31
C ASP A 514 16.77 -11.34 -17.05
N ARG A 515 16.68 -11.12 -18.36
CA ARG A 515 17.76 -10.55 -19.18
C ARG A 515 17.26 -9.32 -19.93
N PRO A 516 18.04 -8.21 -19.94
CA PRO A 516 17.56 -6.92 -20.43
C PRO A 516 17.27 -6.92 -21.94
N CYS A 517 16.25 -6.14 -22.32
CA CYS A 517 15.66 -6.10 -23.66
C CYS A 517 16.66 -5.82 -24.80
N LYS A 518 16.90 -6.80 -25.67
CA LYS A 518 17.28 -6.59 -27.07
C LYS A 518 16.55 -7.54 -28.03
N PHE A 519 15.62 -6.96 -28.80
CA PHE A 519 15.10 -7.41 -30.10
C PHE A 519 15.32 -8.89 -30.50
N ARG A 520 14.37 -9.77 -30.15
CA ARG A 520 14.08 -10.99 -30.93
C ARG A 520 12.58 -11.17 -31.13
N ARG A 521 12.19 -11.37 -32.39
CA ARG A 521 10.80 -11.63 -32.79
C ARG A 521 10.38 -13.01 -32.28
N LYS A 522 9.49 -13.07 -31.28
CA LYS A 522 8.83 -14.32 -30.86
C LYS A 522 7.68 -14.64 -31.83
N LEU A 523 7.98 -15.37 -32.90
CA LEU A 523 7.01 -16.27 -33.50
C LEU A 523 6.99 -17.57 -32.68
N PHE A 524 5.83 -18.24 -32.65
CA PHE A 524 5.52 -19.44 -31.85
C PHE A 524 5.51 -19.20 -30.32
N ARG A 525 4.29 -19.08 -29.78
CA ARG A 525 3.98 -19.19 -28.33
C ARG A 525 3.74 -20.67 -28.01
N HIS A 526 4.02 -21.08 -26.78
CA HIS A 526 3.76 -22.45 -26.32
C HIS A 526 2.27 -22.79 -26.43
N TYR A 527 1.96 -23.98 -26.95
CA TYR A 527 0.70 -24.66 -26.65
C TYR A 527 0.92 -25.56 -25.43
N THR A 528 0.31 -25.22 -24.31
CA THR A 528 0.15 -26.11 -23.17
C THR A 528 -1.06 -27.01 -23.41
N VAL A 529 -0.86 -28.32 -23.37
CA VAL A 529 -1.96 -29.31 -23.39
C VAL A 529 -2.75 -29.14 -22.09
N GLY A 530 -4.07 -28.92 -22.18
CA GLY A 530 -4.90 -28.69 -20.99
C GLY A 530 -6.24 -27.96 -21.17
N SER A 531 -6.56 -27.46 -22.38
CA SER A 531 -7.89 -26.89 -22.66
C SER A 531 -8.28 -27.09 -24.12
N TYR A 532 -9.12 -28.10 -24.39
CA TYR A 532 -9.83 -28.24 -25.67
C TYR A 532 -11.26 -28.80 -25.53
N ASP A 533 -11.88 -28.62 -24.35
CA ASP A 533 -13.33 -28.82 -24.16
C ASP A 533 -14.11 -27.62 -24.73
N SER A 534 -14.04 -27.48 -26.06
CA SER A 534 -14.80 -26.51 -26.85
C SER A 534 -15.52 -27.27 -27.98
N PHE A 535 -16.78 -27.62 -27.73
CA PHE A 535 -17.54 -28.65 -28.47
C PHE A 535 -17.87 -28.35 -29.95
N ASP A 536 -17.56 -27.15 -30.46
CA ASP A 536 -17.87 -26.72 -31.83
C ASP A 536 -16.66 -26.72 -32.80
N ALA A 537 -15.47 -27.12 -32.35
CA ALA A 537 -14.22 -27.00 -33.13
C ALA A 537 -14.02 -28.06 -34.25
N SER A 538 -15.08 -28.73 -34.71
CA SER A 538 -15.02 -29.91 -35.60
C SER A 538 -14.99 -29.61 -37.11
N SER A 539 -15.22 -28.36 -37.52
CA SER A 539 -15.64 -28.07 -38.92
C SER A 539 -14.52 -27.70 -39.90
N ASP A 540 -13.41 -27.11 -39.42
CA ASP A 540 -12.47 -26.36 -40.30
C ASP A 540 -11.13 -27.06 -40.56
N CYS A 541 -10.94 -28.28 -40.04
CA CYS A 541 -9.70 -29.05 -40.16
C CYS A 541 -9.83 -30.15 -41.23
N VAL A 542 -9.15 -29.98 -42.36
CA VAL A 542 -8.98 -31.01 -43.39
C VAL A 542 -7.86 -31.95 -42.95
N ILE A 543 -8.21 -33.23 -42.76
CA ILE A 543 -7.31 -34.31 -42.36
C ILE A 543 -7.03 -35.19 -43.58
N ASP A 544 -5.76 -35.31 -43.97
CA ASP A 544 -5.32 -36.06 -45.14
C ASP A 544 -4.29 -37.12 -44.72
N GLU A 545 -4.69 -38.40 -44.78
CA GLU A 545 -3.89 -39.55 -44.31
C GLU A 545 -3.13 -40.23 -45.46
N LYS A 546 -1.82 -40.44 -45.27
CA LYS A 546 -0.93 -41.02 -46.28
C LYS A 546 -0.09 -42.14 -45.69
N THR A 547 -0.09 -43.30 -46.35
CA THR A 547 0.87 -44.38 -46.06
C THR A 547 1.97 -44.38 -47.10
N VAL A 548 3.22 -44.28 -46.65
CA VAL A 548 4.41 -44.19 -47.52
C VAL A 548 5.40 -45.31 -47.21
N VAL A 549 6.14 -45.76 -48.23
CA VAL A 549 7.24 -46.71 -48.08
C VAL A 549 8.54 -46.01 -48.43
N LEU A 550 9.38 -45.77 -47.41
CA LEU A 550 10.70 -45.18 -47.57
C LEU A 550 11.73 -46.29 -47.74
N GLN A 551 12.64 -46.14 -48.71
CA GLN A 551 13.78 -47.02 -48.91
C GLN A 551 15.05 -46.18 -49.03
N LYS A 552 16.01 -46.42 -48.13
CA LYS A 552 17.31 -45.74 -48.10
C LYS A 552 18.43 -46.69 -48.53
N LYS A 553 19.56 -46.15 -48.97
CA LYS A 553 20.82 -46.89 -49.05
C LYS A 553 21.47 -46.98 -47.67
N ASP A 554 22.45 -47.86 -47.49
CA ASP A 554 23.11 -48.10 -46.20
C ASP A 554 23.70 -46.81 -45.60
N ASN A 555 24.41 -46.03 -46.41
CA ASN A 555 25.08 -44.78 -46.03
C ASN A 555 24.18 -43.53 -46.07
N GLU A 556 22.89 -43.65 -46.42
CA GLU A 556 21.94 -42.53 -46.52
C GLU A 556 20.94 -42.56 -45.35
N GLY A 557 20.41 -41.39 -44.96
CA GLY A 557 19.28 -41.26 -44.05
C GLY A 557 17.94 -41.19 -44.79
N PHE A 558 16.82 -41.32 -44.08
CA PHE A 558 15.48 -41.18 -44.69
C PHE A 558 15.11 -39.73 -45.07
N GLY A 559 15.90 -38.73 -44.66
CA GLY A 559 15.73 -37.34 -45.07
C GLY A 559 14.61 -36.59 -44.32
N PHE A 560 14.47 -36.81 -43.01
CA PHE A 560 13.54 -36.08 -42.15
C PHE A 560 14.03 -35.99 -40.69
N VAL A 561 13.53 -34.98 -39.97
CA VAL A 561 13.76 -34.76 -38.53
C VAL A 561 12.44 -34.94 -37.79
N LEU A 562 12.42 -35.84 -36.80
CA LEU A 562 11.26 -36.10 -35.95
C LEU A 562 11.28 -35.21 -34.69
N ARG A 563 10.14 -34.67 -34.28
CA ARG A 563 9.91 -34.03 -32.98
C ARG A 563 8.70 -34.65 -32.29
N GLY A 564 8.63 -34.49 -30.97
CA GLY A 564 7.47 -34.89 -30.18
C GLY A 564 7.75 -35.06 -28.70
N ALA A 565 6.79 -35.66 -27.99
CA ALA A 565 6.82 -35.81 -26.53
C ALA A 565 7.95 -36.73 -26.05
N LYS A 566 8.79 -36.22 -25.15
CA LYS A 566 9.93 -36.95 -24.54
C LYS A 566 9.55 -37.57 -23.19
N ALA A 567 8.68 -38.56 -23.22
CA ALA A 567 8.44 -39.45 -22.08
C ALA A 567 9.18 -40.79 -22.28
N ASP A 568 9.62 -41.40 -21.17
CA ASP A 568 10.19 -42.76 -21.13
C ASP A 568 9.13 -43.86 -20.93
N THR A 569 7.92 -43.49 -20.54
CA THR A 569 6.72 -44.34 -20.51
C THR A 569 5.70 -43.88 -21.57
N PRO A 570 4.78 -44.76 -22.03
CA PRO A 570 3.64 -44.35 -22.84
C PRO A 570 2.76 -43.35 -22.08
N ILE A 571 2.27 -42.31 -22.77
CA ILE A 571 1.38 -41.31 -22.15
C ILE A 571 -0.07 -41.77 -22.36
N GLU A 572 -0.57 -42.58 -21.43
CA GLU A 572 -1.94 -43.11 -21.51
C GLU A 572 -3.00 -41.99 -21.54
N GLU A 573 -2.76 -40.92 -20.80
CA GLU A 573 -3.59 -39.70 -20.70
C GLU A 573 -3.76 -38.93 -22.03
N PHE A 574 -2.98 -39.22 -23.08
CA PHE A 574 -3.11 -38.52 -24.35
C PHE A 574 -4.38 -38.95 -25.11
N THR A 575 -5.32 -38.02 -25.29
CA THR A 575 -6.45 -38.14 -26.23
C THR A 575 -6.12 -37.42 -27.53
N PRO A 576 -6.03 -38.11 -28.69
CA PRO A 576 -5.76 -37.45 -29.97
C PRO A 576 -6.94 -36.57 -30.39
N THR A 577 -6.65 -35.44 -31.04
CA THR A 577 -7.66 -34.47 -31.49
C THR A 577 -7.49 -34.17 -32.99
N PRO A 578 -8.54 -33.68 -33.70
CA PRO A 578 -8.44 -33.28 -35.11
C PRO A 578 -7.32 -32.28 -35.41
N ALA A 579 -7.00 -31.40 -34.45
CA ALA A 579 -5.93 -30.41 -34.56
C ALA A 579 -4.54 -30.90 -34.11
N PHE A 580 -4.48 -32.03 -33.40
CA PHE A 580 -3.25 -32.63 -32.86
C PHE A 580 -3.42 -34.16 -32.72
N PRO A 581 -3.26 -34.94 -33.80
CA PRO A 581 -3.65 -36.34 -33.84
C PRO A 581 -2.62 -37.32 -33.25
N ALA A 582 -1.37 -36.91 -33.01
CA ALA A 582 -0.33 -37.77 -32.42
C ALA A 582 0.75 -36.99 -31.66
N LEU A 583 1.46 -37.66 -30.75
CA LEU A 583 2.54 -37.08 -29.95
C LEU A 583 3.85 -36.79 -30.73
N GLN A 584 3.98 -37.28 -31.96
CA GLN A 584 5.18 -37.10 -32.80
C GLN A 584 4.81 -36.53 -34.18
N TYR A 585 5.67 -35.65 -34.72
CA TYR A 585 5.49 -35.01 -36.03
C TYR A 585 6.84 -34.72 -36.71
N LEU A 586 6.82 -34.50 -38.02
CA LEU A 586 7.99 -34.14 -38.83
C LEU A 586 8.31 -32.64 -38.69
N GLU A 587 9.42 -32.29 -38.04
CA GLU A 587 9.88 -30.90 -37.90
C GLU A 587 10.40 -30.34 -39.23
N SER A 588 11.17 -31.15 -39.95
CA SER A 588 11.63 -30.85 -41.29
C SER A 588 11.76 -32.13 -42.12
N VAL A 589 11.48 -32.01 -43.41
CA VAL A 589 11.75 -33.02 -44.44
C VAL A 589 12.71 -32.41 -45.44
N ASP A 590 13.78 -33.13 -45.77
CA ASP A 590 14.85 -32.60 -46.63
C ASP A 590 14.37 -32.58 -48.09
N GLU A 591 14.40 -31.40 -48.72
CA GLU A 591 13.90 -31.22 -50.09
C GLU A 591 14.70 -32.10 -51.09
N GLY A 592 13.99 -32.92 -51.87
CA GLY A 592 14.59 -33.95 -52.73
C GLY A 592 15.06 -35.23 -52.02
N GLY A 593 15.02 -35.28 -50.69
CA GLY A 593 15.32 -36.45 -49.87
C GLY A 593 14.39 -37.65 -50.10
N VAL A 594 14.67 -38.77 -49.45
CA VAL A 594 13.86 -40.01 -49.58
C VAL A 594 12.42 -39.77 -49.14
N ALA A 595 12.22 -39.18 -47.95
CA ALA A 595 10.91 -38.81 -47.43
C ALA A 595 10.17 -37.79 -48.31
N TRP A 596 10.85 -36.75 -48.81
CA TRP A 596 10.24 -35.74 -49.68
C TRP A 596 9.71 -36.34 -50.98
N ARG A 597 10.50 -37.22 -51.62
CA ARG A 597 10.13 -37.93 -52.85
C ARG A 597 9.01 -38.96 -52.63
N ALA A 598 8.89 -39.50 -51.42
CA ALA A 598 7.77 -40.36 -51.03
C ALA A 598 6.49 -39.58 -50.65
N GLY A 599 6.53 -38.24 -50.66
CA GLY A 599 5.35 -37.38 -50.44
C GLY A 599 5.22 -36.77 -49.04
N LEU A 600 6.13 -37.07 -48.10
CA LEU A 600 6.11 -36.50 -46.75
C LEU A 600 6.47 -35.02 -46.72
N ARG A 601 5.90 -34.26 -45.80
CA ARG A 601 6.05 -32.79 -45.65
C ARG A 601 6.24 -32.39 -44.18
N ASN A 602 6.76 -31.18 -43.97
CA ASN A 602 6.95 -30.61 -42.64
C ASN A 602 5.58 -30.37 -41.98
N GLY A 603 5.41 -30.81 -40.74
CA GLY A 603 4.14 -30.75 -40.01
C GLY A 603 3.28 -32.01 -40.08
N ASP A 604 3.65 -33.01 -40.88
CA ASP A 604 2.96 -34.31 -40.89
C ASP A 604 3.12 -35.03 -39.53
N PHE A 605 2.01 -35.53 -38.98
CA PHE A 605 1.98 -36.28 -37.71
C PHE A 605 2.21 -37.78 -37.96
N LEU A 606 2.98 -38.44 -37.10
CA LEU A 606 3.27 -39.87 -37.18
C LEU A 606 2.18 -40.70 -36.49
N ILE A 607 1.48 -41.55 -37.24
CA ILE A 607 0.39 -42.41 -36.72
C ILE A 607 0.88 -43.85 -36.54
N GLU A 608 1.55 -44.41 -37.56
CA GLU A 608 2.12 -45.77 -37.52
C GLU A 608 3.53 -45.80 -38.12
N VAL A 609 4.36 -46.72 -37.62
CA VAL A 609 5.70 -47.04 -38.15
C VAL A 609 5.81 -48.55 -38.26
N ASN A 610 6.07 -49.09 -39.45
CA ASN A 610 6.16 -50.53 -39.71
C ASN A 610 4.96 -51.35 -39.19
N GLN A 611 3.75 -50.77 -39.25
CA GLN A 611 2.47 -51.32 -38.73
C GLN A 611 2.34 -51.31 -37.18
N GLU A 612 3.32 -50.76 -36.45
CA GLU A 612 3.16 -50.42 -35.03
C GLU A 612 2.50 -49.04 -34.88
N ASN A 613 1.47 -48.92 -34.03
CA ASN A 613 0.86 -47.62 -33.72
C ASN A 613 1.76 -46.80 -32.80
N VAL A 614 2.07 -45.55 -33.21
CA VAL A 614 2.99 -44.66 -32.48
C VAL A 614 2.31 -43.42 -31.88
N VAL A 615 0.98 -43.32 -31.98
CA VAL A 615 0.19 -42.12 -31.60
C VAL A 615 0.45 -41.67 -30.15
N LYS A 616 0.48 -42.62 -29.21
CA LYS A 616 0.73 -42.38 -27.77
C LYS A 616 2.18 -42.65 -27.33
N VAL A 617 3.09 -42.92 -28.27
CA VAL A 617 4.42 -43.48 -27.96
C VAL A 617 5.46 -42.38 -27.75
N GLY A 618 6.29 -42.56 -26.73
CA GLY A 618 7.37 -41.63 -26.37
C GLY A 618 8.46 -41.55 -27.45
N HIS A 619 8.98 -40.34 -27.68
CA HIS A 619 9.90 -40.02 -28.78
C HIS A 619 11.09 -40.98 -28.92
N LYS A 620 11.67 -41.38 -27.78
CA LYS A 620 12.81 -42.31 -27.69
C LYS A 620 12.47 -43.70 -28.24
N GLN A 621 11.26 -44.20 -27.99
CA GLN A 621 10.81 -45.50 -28.49
C GLN A 621 10.48 -45.43 -29.99
N VAL A 622 9.83 -44.37 -30.47
CA VAL A 622 9.55 -44.19 -31.92
C VAL A 622 10.85 -44.09 -32.73
N VAL A 623 11.85 -43.35 -32.25
CA VAL A 623 13.19 -43.28 -32.86
C VAL A 623 13.88 -44.66 -32.85
N ASN A 624 13.64 -45.49 -31.83
CA ASN A 624 14.15 -46.86 -31.80
C ASN A 624 13.45 -47.76 -32.84
N THR A 625 12.11 -47.78 -32.95
CA THR A 625 11.41 -48.57 -33.99
C THR A 625 11.90 -48.18 -35.39
N ILE A 626 12.04 -46.87 -35.67
CA ILE A 626 12.58 -46.35 -36.93
C ILE A 626 14.00 -46.87 -37.23
N ARG A 627 14.86 -46.98 -36.21
CA ARG A 627 16.24 -47.49 -36.36
C ARG A 627 16.29 -49.01 -36.56
N HIS A 628 15.43 -49.77 -35.90
CA HIS A 628 15.36 -51.23 -36.06
C HIS A 628 14.78 -51.64 -37.43
N GLY A 629 14.02 -50.77 -38.11
CA GLY A 629 13.57 -50.98 -39.49
C GLY A 629 14.69 -51.00 -40.56
N GLY A 630 15.92 -50.58 -40.21
CA GLY A 630 17.06 -50.66 -41.12
C GLY A 630 16.91 -49.79 -42.37
N ASN A 631 16.92 -50.43 -43.55
CA ASN A 631 16.91 -49.73 -44.85
C ASN A 631 15.51 -49.54 -45.47
N ARG A 632 14.45 -50.16 -44.93
CA ARG A 632 13.06 -50.04 -45.42
C ARG A 632 12.14 -49.68 -44.27
N LEU A 633 11.38 -48.61 -44.43
CA LEU A 633 10.53 -48.05 -43.38
C LEU A 633 9.16 -47.70 -43.96
N ILE A 634 8.11 -48.31 -43.43
CA ILE A 634 6.72 -47.97 -43.76
C ILE A 634 6.23 -46.97 -42.71
N ILE A 635 5.68 -45.83 -43.13
CA ILE A 635 5.13 -44.83 -42.21
C ILE A 635 3.71 -44.47 -42.64
N LYS A 636 2.78 -44.41 -41.68
CA LYS A 636 1.46 -43.81 -41.86
C LYS A 636 1.47 -42.43 -41.18
N VAL A 637 1.15 -41.39 -41.96
CA VAL A 637 1.13 -40.01 -41.49
C VAL A 637 -0.21 -39.33 -41.74
N VAL A 638 -0.49 -38.31 -40.94
CA VAL A 638 -1.64 -37.41 -41.13
C VAL A 638 -1.14 -35.99 -41.30
N THR A 639 -1.49 -35.37 -42.43
CA THR A 639 -1.35 -33.93 -42.65
C THR A 639 -2.61 -33.24 -42.12
N VAL A 640 -2.47 -32.27 -41.20
CA VAL A 640 -3.58 -31.45 -40.71
C VAL A 640 -3.52 -30.07 -41.34
N SER A 641 -4.49 -29.76 -42.18
CA SER A 641 -4.65 -28.45 -42.83
C SER A 641 -5.88 -27.73 -42.27
N ARG A 642 -5.78 -26.42 -42.04
CA ARG A 642 -6.95 -25.58 -41.73
C ARG A 642 -7.43 -24.89 -42.99
N ASN A 643 -8.73 -24.89 -43.25
CA ASN A 643 -9.29 -23.96 -44.22
C ASN A 643 -9.09 -22.53 -43.72
N LEU A 644 -8.58 -21.67 -44.60
CA LEU A 644 -8.48 -20.23 -44.40
C LEU A 644 -9.18 -19.59 -45.59
N ASP A 645 -10.21 -18.79 -45.34
CA ASP A 645 -10.86 -18.01 -46.39
C ASP A 645 -9.83 -17.11 -47.10
N PRO A 646 -9.91 -16.98 -48.44
CA PRO A 646 -8.85 -16.37 -49.23
C PRO A 646 -8.60 -14.87 -48.92
N ASP A 647 -9.54 -14.19 -48.27
CA ASP A 647 -9.56 -12.73 -48.09
C ASP A 647 -8.50 -12.20 -47.08
N ASP A 648 -8.09 -12.98 -46.07
CA ASP A 648 -7.12 -12.48 -45.06
C ASP A 648 -5.65 -12.45 -45.58
N THR A 649 -5.40 -12.97 -46.79
CA THR A 649 -4.08 -12.85 -47.43
C THR A 649 -3.74 -11.42 -47.87
N ALA A 650 -4.74 -10.56 -48.07
CA ALA A 650 -4.55 -9.21 -48.61
C ALA A 650 -3.87 -8.23 -47.62
N ARG A 651 -4.01 -8.42 -46.30
CA ARG A 651 -3.62 -7.41 -45.29
C ARG A 651 -2.15 -7.42 -44.86
N LYS A 652 -1.31 -8.33 -45.38
CA LYS A 652 0.12 -8.45 -45.00
C LYS A 652 1.10 -7.78 -45.98
N LYS A 653 0.78 -6.57 -46.48
CA LYS A 653 1.69 -5.74 -47.31
C LYS A 653 1.73 -4.25 -46.94
N CYS A 654 2.02 -3.91 -45.67
CA CYS A 654 2.53 -2.59 -45.29
C CYS A 654 3.70 -2.71 -44.30
N LYS A 655 4.71 -1.83 -44.44
CA LYS A 655 5.77 -1.63 -43.44
C LYS A 655 5.26 -0.66 -42.35
N PRO A 656 5.64 -0.82 -41.07
CA PRO A 656 5.25 0.13 -40.04
C PRO A 656 6.02 1.45 -40.19
N CYS A 657 5.32 2.54 -40.46
CA CYS A 657 5.86 3.89 -40.27
C CYS A 657 5.73 4.27 -38.79
N ILE A 658 6.79 4.85 -38.22
CA ILE A 658 6.78 5.39 -36.86
C ILE A 658 6.20 6.81 -36.93
N HIS A 659 5.25 7.13 -36.05
CA HIS A 659 4.84 8.50 -35.80
C HIS A 659 4.87 8.79 -34.30
N PHE A 660 5.73 9.72 -33.91
CA PHE A 660 5.58 10.47 -32.67
C PHE A 660 4.43 11.45 -32.83
N HIS A 661 3.61 11.60 -31.80
CA HIS A 661 2.84 12.82 -31.56
C HIS A 661 3.18 13.33 -30.18
N CYS A 662 4.03 14.35 -30.13
CA CYS A 662 3.96 15.32 -29.05
C CYS A 662 2.66 16.12 -29.24
N VAL A 663 2.00 16.44 -28.13
CA VAL A 663 0.95 17.46 -28.09
C VAL A 663 1.39 18.48 -27.03
N ALA A 664 1.21 19.76 -27.34
CA ALA A 664 1.51 20.89 -26.47
C ALA A 664 0.22 21.49 -25.90
#